data_AF-A0A9J7XPK3-F1
#
_entry.id   AF-A0A9J7XPK3-F1
#
_cell.length_a   1.000
_cell.length_b   1.000
_cell.length_c   1.000
_cell.angle_alpha   90.00
_cell.angle_beta   90.00
_cell.angle_gamma   90.00
#
_symmetry.space_group_name_H-M   'P 1'
#
loop_
_entity.id
_entity.type
_entity.pdbx_description
1 polymer ?
#
loop_
_entity_poly.entity_id
_entity_poly.type
_entity_poly.pdbx_seq_one_letter_code
_entity_poly.pdbx_strand_id
1 'polypeptide(L)'
;MATDGMILTNHDHQIRVGVLTVSDSCFHNHTEDRMTVTKHTHILPLIDETLIDWCDEKELNLILTTGGTGFAPRDVTPEATKEVIEREAPGMSLAMLVGSLDVTPLGMLSRPVCGIRGKTLIINLPGSKKGSQECFQFILPALPHAIDLLREAVVKVKEVPNELEDLPSPPPPPSPLPASSPHRQTEDKGVQCEEEEEEKKDSGVASTEDSSSSHITAASIAAKSRFLEVYDFNKHPCFMSQIPDSIISRGVQVLSRDTASLSTTPSESPRAQATSRLSTASCPTPKASRREFRAHLDEVITLKSRYSTLDQLQCRLEVLKDDRRGHRTFSSRVTIPEPSALHIAVDITKVARRHRMSPFPLTSMDKAFITVLEMTAVLGTEIINYRDGMGRVLAQDVYAKDNLPPFPASVKDGYAVRAADGPGDRFIIGESQAGEQPTHTVMPGQVMRVTTGAPIPCGADAVVQVEDTELLRESEDGTEELEVRILVQARPGQDIRPIGHDIKRGECVLAKGTHMGPSEIGLLATVGVTEVEVQKFPVVAVMSTGNELLNPEDDLHPGKIRDSNRSTLLATIQEHGYPTINLGIVGDNPDDLLNALNEGISRADVIITSGGVSMGEKDYLKQVLDIDLHAQIHFGRVFMKPGLPTTFATLDMDGSRKLIFALPGRDGERVYWCNPVSAVVTCNLFVIPALRKMQGILDPRPTIIKARLSCDVKLDPRPEYHRCILTWHHQEPLPWAQSTGNQVSSRLMSMRSANGLLMLPPKTEQYVELHKGEVVDVMVIGRL
;
A
#
# COMPACT_ATOMS: atom_id res chain seq x y z
N MET A 1 17.19 5.60 -13.61
CA MET A 1 17.20 6.57 -12.49
C MET A 1 15.76 7.10 -12.37
N ALA A 2 14.94 6.73 -11.38
CA ALA A 2 15.07 5.66 -10.36
C ALA A 2 14.96 4.24 -11.01
N THR A 3 14.75 3.08 -10.39
CA THR A 3 15.03 2.58 -9.01
C THR A 3 14.07 2.86 -7.82
N ASP A 4 12.78 2.52 -7.94
CA ASP A 4 11.86 2.21 -6.81
C ASP A 4 10.89 1.10 -7.26
N GLY A 5 10.28 0.26 -6.41
CA GLY A 5 10.27 0.23 -4.94
C GLY A 5 8.82 0.14 -4.45
N MET A 6 8.42 -0.96 -3.78
CA MET A 6 7.01 -1.14 -3.38
C MET A 6 6.65 -0.19 -2.24
N ILE A 7 5.91 0.87 -2.56
CA ILE A 7 5.67 1.98 -1.62
C ILE A 7 4.66 1.57 -0.55
N LEU A 8 5.14 1.44 0.70
CA LEU A 8 4.31 1.56 1.89
C LEU A 8 4.24 3.05 2.26
N THR A 9 3.06 3.65 2.19
CA THR A 9 2.86 5.08 2.51
C THR A 9 2.45 5.28 3.96
N ASN A 10 3.32 5.92 4.74
CA ASN A 10 2.88 6.89 5.75
C ASN A 10 3.38 8.28 5.28
N HIS A 11 2.86 9.37 5.85
CA HIS A 11 3.03 10.70 5.25
C HIS A 11 4.50 11.19 5.15
N ASP A 12 4.71 12.07 4.18
CA ASP A 12 5.90 12.90 3.90
C ASP A 12 7.23 12.24 3.48
N HIS A 13 7.53 10.97 3.78
CA HIS A 13 8.78 10.32 3.32
C HIS A 13 8.62 8.87 2.83
N GLN A 14 8.83 8.68 1.52
CA GLN A 14 8.82 7.40 0.79
C GLN A 14 9.64 6.31 1.53
N ILE A 15 9.04 5.15 1.77
CA ILE A 15 9.70 4.03 2.45
C ILE A 15 10.45 3.18 1.40
N ARG A 16 11.79 3.12 1.51
CA ARG A 16 12.62 2.26 0.67
C ARG A 16 12.58 0.82 1.21
N VAL A 17 12.07 -0.12 0.42
CA VAL A 17 11.93 -1.54 0.80
C VAL A 17 12.78 -2.41 -0.11
N GLY A 18 13.66 -3.23 0.47
CA GLY A 18 14.38 -4.30 -0.22
C GLY A 18 13.71 -5.66 0.00
N VAL A 19 13.77 -6.53 -1.01
CA VAL A 19 13.34 -7.94 -0.90
C VAL A 19 14.48 -8.84 -1.40
N LEU A 20 14.97 -9.72 -0.54
CA LEU A 20 16.09 -10.63 -0.82
C LEU A 20 15.61 -12.09 -0.80
N THR A 21 15.62 -12.74 -1.97
CA THR A 21 15.25 -14.16 -2.12
C THR A 21 16.46 -15.05 -1.86
N VAL A 22 16.39 -15.93 -0.86
CA VAL A 22 17.46 -16.89 -0.53
C VAL A 22 17.08 -18.25 -1.10
N SER A 23 17.77 -18.69 -2.16
CA SER A 23 17.48 -19.94 -2.87
C SER A 23 18.70 -20.46 -3.64
N ASP A 24 19.15 -21.66 -3.31
CA ASP A 24 20.28 -22.36 -3.96
C ASP A 24 20.02 -22.56 -5.48
N SER A 25 18.77 -22.85 -5.83
CA SER A 25 18.33 -23.06 -7.22
C SER A 25 18.30 -21.78 -8.07
N CYS A 26 18.14 -20.61 -7.45
CA CYS A 26 18.31 -19.32 -8.09
C CYS A 26 19.80 -18.97 -8.25
N PHE A 27 20.61 -19.27 -7.22
CA PHE A 27 22.05 -19.00 -7.20
C PHE A 27 22.82 -19.78 -8.29
N HIS A 28 22.54 -21.07 -8.47
CA HIS A 28 23.22 -21.91 -9.47
C HIS A 28 22.77 -21.66 -10.93
N ASN A 29 21.93 -20.65 -11.20
CA ASN A 29 21.31 -20.35 -12.50
C ASN A 29 20.42 -21.48 -13.09
N HIS A 30 20.04 -22.49 -12.31
CA HIS A 30 19.05 -23.50 -12.72
C HIS A 30 17.63 -22.91 -12.83
N THR A 31 17.37 -21.79 -12.13
CA THR A 31 16.16 -20.97 -12.26
C THR A 31 16.47 -19.48 -12.18
N GLU A 32 15.78 -18.65 -12.96
CA GLU A 32 15.81 -17.19 -12.79
C GLU A 32 14.97 -16.76 -11.57
N ASP A 33 15.48 -15.82 -10.76
CA ASP A 33 14.68 -15.15 -9.73
C ASP A 33 13.61 -14.26 -10.39
N ARG A 34 12.35 -14.47 -9.98
CA ARG A 34 11.17 -13.80 -10.53
C ARG A 34 10.57 -12.74 -9.58
N MET A 35 11.10 -12.57 -8.37
CA MET A 35 10.68 -11.53 -7.41
C MET A 35 11.53 -10.26 -7.56
N THR A 36 11.38 -9.58 -8.70
CA THR A 36 12.33 -8.52 -9.10
C THR A 36 12.03 -7.15 -8.47
N VAL A 37 12.45 -6.95 -7.22
CA VAL A 37 12.65 -5.61 -6.63
C VAL A 37 14.16 -5.37 -6.55
N THR A 38 14.70 -4.60 -7.51
CA THR A 38 16.14 -4.32 -7.75
C THR A 38 17.05 -5.54 -7.98
N LYS A 39 17.74 -5.59 -9.13
CA LYS A 39 18.69 -6.68 -9.45
C LYS A 39 19.99 -6.58 -8.63
N HIS A 40 20.14 -7.48 -7.66
CA HIS A 40 21.42 -7.82 -7.03
C HIS A 40 21.42 -9.31 -6.62
N THR A 41 21.54 -10.23 -7.60
CA THR A 41 21.77 -11.65 -7.32
C THR A 41 23.23 -11.86 -6.89
N HIS A 42 23.43 -12.17 -5.61
CA HIS A 42 24.74 -12.48 -5.05
C HIS A 42 24.79 -13.89 -4.45
N ILE A 43 26.02 -14.33 -4.21
CA ILE A 43 26.46 -15.72 -4.05
C ILE A 43 26.38 -16.10 -2.56
N LEU A 44 26.11 -17.36 -2.20
CA LEU A 44 26.47 -17.86 -0.86
C LEU A 44 28.00 -17.90 -0.77
N PRO A 45 28.66 -16.89 -0.15
CA PRO A 45 28.42 -16.59 1.27
C PRO A 45 27.72 -15.25 1.64
N LEU A 46 27.46 -14.34 0.70
CA LEU A 46 27.13 -12.92 0.91
C LEU A 46 25.71 -12.59 1.45
N ILE A 47 25.05 -13.42 2.28
CA ILE A 47 23.76 -13.00 2.87
C ILE A 47 24.00 -11.81 3.82
N ASP A 48 25.03 -11.93 4.65
CA ASP A 48 25.49 -10.90 5.58
C ASP A 48 25.97 -9.64 4.85
N GLU A 49 26.89 -9.78 3.89
CA GLU A 49 27.43 -8.66 3.09
C GLU A 49 26.32 -7.92 2.34
N THR A 50 25.31 -8.64 1.80
CA THR A 50 24.17 -8.02 1.11
C THR A 50 23.27 -7.25 2.08
N LEU A 51 22.99 -7.80 3.26
CA LEU A 51 22.23 -7.08 4.30
C LEU A 51 22.99 -5.83 4.78
N ILE A 52 24.32 -5.90 4.90
CA ILE A 52 25.17 -4.76 5.27
C ILE A 52 25.12 -3.66 4.19
N ASP A 53 25.37 -3.97 2.91
CA ASP A 53 25.26 -3.02 1.78
C ASP A 53 23.86 -2.37 1.70
N TRP A 54 22.81 -3.16 1.97
CA TRP A 54 21.43 -2.67 1.91
C TRP A 54 21.05 -1.78 3.11
N CYS A 55 21.64 -2.00 4.28
CA CYS A 55 21.45 -1.17 5.47
C CYS A 55 22.31 0.11 5.45
N ASP A 56 23.59 -0.02 5.10
CA ASP A 56 24.61 0.98 5.40
C ASP A 56 24.88 1.91 4.21
N GLU A 57 25.03 1.34 3.00
CA GLU A 57 25.33 2.11 1.78
C GLU A 57 24.06 2.54 1.03
N LYS A 58 23.05 1.66 0.95
CA LYS A 58 21.76 1.95 0.28
C LYS A 58 20.71 2.56 1.21
N GLU A 59 20.94 2.55 2.53
CA GLU A 59 20.05 3.11 3.56
C GLU A 59 18.56 2.72 3.38
N LEU A 60 18.28 1.45 3.11
CA LEU A 60 16.90 0.96 3.04
C LEU A 60 16.21 1.10 4.41
N ASN A 61 14.88 1.17 4.44
CA ASN A 61 14.12 1.30 5.68
C ASN A 61 13.60 -0.05 6.19
N LEU A 62 13.29 -0.95 5.27
CA LEU A 62 12.81 -2.30 5.53
C LEU A 62 13.51 -3.27 4.56
N ILE A 63 14.03 -4.37 5.08
CA ILE A 63 14.52 -5.50 4.28
C ILE A 63 13.70 -6.73 4.66
N LEU A 64 13.04 -7.32 3.66
CA LEU A 64 12.37 -8.61 3.78
C LEU A 64 13.24 -9.67 3.12
N THR A 65 13.65 -10.68 3.86
CA THR A 65 14.28 -11.88 3.28
C THR A 65 13.22 -12.98 3.12
N THR A 66 13.31 -13.79 2.07
CA THR A 66 12.39 -14.92 1.84
C THR A 66 13.18 -16.20 1.56
N GLY A 67 12.88 -17.26 2.31
CA GLY A 67 13.62 -18.52 2.23
C GLY A 67 14.69 -18.68 3.31
N GLY A 68 15.28 -19.87 3.38
CA GLY A 68 16.39 -20.18 4.28
C GLY A 68 16.07 -20.17 5.78
N THR A 69 14.80 -20.25 6.20
CA THR A 69 14.36 -20.18 7.63
C THR A 69 13.93 -21.52 8.24
N GLY A 70 14.00 -22.63 7.51
CA GLY A 70 13.61 -23.97 7.98
C GLY A 70 14.64 -24.63 8.90
N PHE A 71 14.61 -25.96 9.00
CA PHE A 71 15.53 -26.76 9.82
C PHE A 71 16.60 -27.51 8.99
N ALA A 72 16.64 -27.36 7.65
CA ALA A 72 17.64 -28.04 6.84
C ALA A 72 19.03 -27.40 7.01
N PRO A 73 20.15 -28.13 6.79
CA PRO A 73 21.50 -27.57 6.92
C PRO A 73 21.81 -26.35 6.02
N ARG A 74 21.02 -26.15 4.95
CA ARG A 74 21.05 -24.98 4.04
C ARG A 74 20.25 -23.77 4.53
N ASP A 75 19.39 -23.93 5.54
CA ASP A 75 18.57 -22.84 6.10
C ASP A 75 19.42 -21.94 7.01
N VAL A 76 20.27 -21.08 6.44
CA VAL A 76 21.22 -20.23 7.19
C VAL A 76 20.83 -18.76 7.28
N THR A 77 19.59 -18.41 6.87
CA THR A 77 19.14 -17.00 6.86
C THR A 77 18.94 -16.39 8.26
N PRO A 78 18.41 -17.11 9.27
CA PRO A 78 18.34 -16.62 10.65
C PRO A 78 19.72 -16.35 11.25
N GLU A 79 20.68 -17.23 10.99
CA GLU A 79 22.07 -17.14 11.42
C GLU A 79 22.76 -15.88 10.84
N ALA A 80 22.78 -15.74 9.51
CA ALA A 80 23.36 -14.57 8.85
C ALA A 80 22.67 -13.25 9.26
N THR A 81 21.36 -13.29 9.52
CA THR A 81 20.62 -12.11 10.02
C THR A 81 21.07 -11.73 11.43
N LYS A 82 21.35 -12.71 12.31
CA LYS A 82 21.85 -12.46 13.68
C LYS A 82 23.25 -11.88 13.74
N GLU A 83 24.11 -12.17 12.78
CA GLU A 83 25.46 -11.60 12.71
C GLU A 83 25.46 -10.13 12.22
N VAL A 84 24.43 -9.71 11.48
CA VAL A 84 24.31 -8.35 10.93
C VAL A 84 23.55 -7.36 11.82
N ILE A 85 22.57 -7.82 12.58
CA ILE A 85 21.71 -6.95 13.42
C ILE A 85 22.42 -6.48 14.70
N GLU A 86 22.23 -5.20 15.03
CA GLU A 86 22.71 -4.59 16.28
C GLU A 86 21.81 -4.93 17.48
N ARG A 87 20.51 -5.14 17.21
CA ARG A 87 19.44 -5.37 18.19
C ARG A 87 18.40 -6.33 17.62
N GLU A 88 18.06 -7.40 18.35
CA GLU A 88 16.92 -8.26 17.99
C GLU A 88 15.58 -7.54 18.21
N ALA A 89 14.58 -7.90 17.40
CA ALA A 89 13.18 -7.46 17.52
C ALA A 89 12.25 -8.68 17.76
N PRO A 90 12.47 -9.46 18.85
CA PRO A 90 11.89 -10.81 19.01
C PRO A 90 10.36 -10.81 19.10
N GLY A 91 9.73 -9.70 19.48
CA GLY A 91 8.27 -9.56 19.45
C GLY A 91 7.66 -9.72 18.05
N MET A 92 8.38 -9.34 16.99
CA MET A 92 7.92 -9.53 15.61
C MET A 92 8.08 -10.97 15.14
N SER A 93 9.22 -11.62 15.47
CA SER A 93 9.41 -13.06 15.29
C SER A 93 8.30 -13.87 15.97
N LEU A 94 8.01 -13.55 17.23
CA LEU A 94 6.97 -14.21 18.01
C LEU A 94 5.57 -13.99 17.43
N ALA A 95 5.24 -12.77 16.99
CA ALA A 95 3.95 -12.47 16.35
C ALA A 95 3.73 -13.29 15.06
N MET A 96 4.77 -13.41 14.21
CA MET A 96 4.69 -14.26 13.01
C MET A 96 4.57 -15.74 13.36
N LEU A 97 5.30 -16.24 14.36
CA LEU A 97 5.29 -17.65 14.75
C LEU A 97 3.95 -18.04 15.40
N VAL A 98 3.39 -17.21 16.29
CA VAL A 98 2.06 -17.42 16.88
C VAL A 98 0.98 -17.40 15.81
N GLY A 99 0.94 -16.38 14.94
CA GLY A 99 -0.05 -16.33 13.86
C GLY A 99 0.08 -17.50 12.86
N SER A 100 1.31 -18.00 12.64
CA SER A 100 1.53 -19.19 11.80
C SER A 100 0.94 -20.45 12.42
N LEU A 101 1.02 -20.62 13.75
CA LEU A 101 0.47 -21.78 14.45
C LEU A 101 -1.07 -21.84 14.40
N ASP A 102 -1.74 -20.69 14.41
CA ASP A 102 -3.20 -20.61 14.22
C ASP A 102 -3.65 -21.05 12.81
N VAL A 103 -2.76 -21.01 11.82
CA VAL A 103 -3.02 -21.43 10.43
C VAL A 103 -2.54 -22.86 10.16
N THR A 104 -1.40 -23.26 10.70
CA THR A 104 -0.85 -24.62 10.54
C THR A 104 0.11 -25.01 11.68
N PRO A 105 0.00 -26.21 12.27
CA PRO A 105 0.97 -26.72 13.24
C PRO A 105 2.41 -26.72 12.70
N LEU A 106 2.61 -26.88 11.39
CA LEU A 106 3.93 -26.86 10.75
C LEU A 106 4.63 -25.49 10.83
N GLY A 107 3.93 -24.43 11.26
CA GLY A 107 4.53 -23.11 11.52
C GLY A 107 5.66 -23.14 12.55
N MET A 108 5.69 -24.14 13.45
CA MET A 108 6.77 -24.32 14.43
C MET A 108 8.13 -24.68 13.82
N LEU A 109 8.17 -25.08 12.54
CA LEU A 109 9.39 -25.49 11.84
C LEU A 109 10.15 -24.33 11.18
N SER A 110 9.63 -23.10 11.30
CA SER A 110 10.31 -21.88 10.83
C SER A 110 10.99 -21.16 12.00
N ARG A 111 12.20 -20.65 11.76
CA ARG A 111 13.03 -19.91 12.73
C ARG A 111 13.16 -18.42 12.37
N PRO A 112 12.06 -17.65 12.25
CA PRO A 112 12.14 -16.27 11.76
C PRO A 112 12.89 -15.37 12.75
N VAL A 113 13.97 -14.71 12.31
CA VAL A 113 14.59 -13.61 13.05
C VAL A 113 14.09 -12.27 12.50
N CYS A 114 13.85 -11.34 13.42
CA CYS A 114 13.65 -9.93 13.14
C CYS A 114 14.67 -9.14 13.94
N GLY A 115 15.21 -8.07 13.38
CA GLY A 115 16.17 -7.22 14.06
C GLY A 115 16.45 -5.91 13.35
N ILE A 116 17.29 -5.09 13.96
CA ILE A 116 17.54 -3.71 13.58
C ILE A 116 19.04 -3.53 13.34
N ARG A 117 19.40 -2.87 12.23
CA ARG A 117 20.74 -2.34 11.97
C ARG A 117 20.63 -0.87 11.57
N GLY A 118 21.21 0.03 12.36
CA GLY A 118 21.11 1.47 12.18
C GLY A 118 19.65 1.95 12.15
N LYS A 119 19.19 2.31 10.95
CA LYS A 119 17.81 2.79 10.66
C LYS A 119 16.92 1.72 10.02
N THR A 120 17.45 0.51 9.78
CA THR A 120 16.84 -0.51 8.93
C THR A 120 16.23 -1.62 9.77
N LEU A 121 14.99 -1.99 9.48
CA LEU A 121 14.34 -3.17 10.02
C LEU A 121 14.56 -4.36 9.07
N ILE A 122 15.13 -5.45 9.57
CA ILE A 122 15.38 -6.70 8.83
C ILE A 122 14.43 -7.79 9.36
N ILE A 123 13.78 -8.53 8.46
CA ILE A 123 12.77 -9.55 8.79
C ILE A 123 12.97 -10.79 7.91
N ASN A 124 12.98 -11.98 8.52
CA ASN A 124 12.96 -13.25 7.78
C ASN A 124 11.54 -13.82 7.64
N LEU A 125 11.16 -14.09 6.38
CA LEU A 125 9.89 -14.72 6.02
C LEU A 125 10.14 -16.13 5.45
N PRO A 126 9.22 -17.09 5.65
CA PRO A 126 9.34 -18.43 5.07
C PRO A 126 9.47 -18.43 3.54
N GLY A 127 10.20 -19.40 2.98
CA GLY A 127 10.38 -19.52 1.52
C GLY A 127 9.12 -19.91 0.73
N SER A 128 8.07 -20.43 1.40
CA SER A 128 6.81 -20.74 0.72
C SER A 128 6.01 -19.45 0.47
N LYS A 129 5.47 -19.30 -0.75
CA LYS A 129 4.65 -18.13 -1.13
C LYS A 129 3.48 -17.90 -0.15
N LYS A 130 2.84 -18.98 0.30
CA LYS A 130 1.76 -18.91 1.28
C LYS A 130 2.28 -18.44 2.65
N GLY A 131 3.32 -19.07 3.18
CA GLY A 131 3.87 -18.75 4.51
C GLY A 131 4.46 -17.34 4.60
N SER A 132 5.12 -16.84 3.54
CA SER A 132 5.60 -15.44 3.50
C SER A 132 4.46 -14.43 3.47
N GLN A 133 3.40 -14.69 2.68
CA GLN A 133 2.20 -13.83 2.66
C GLN A 133 1.48 -13.81 4.02
N GLU A 134 1.32 -14.96 4.67
CA GLU A 134 0.67 -15.07 5.98
C GLU A 134 1.52 -14.41 7.09
N CYS A 135 2.80 -14.76 7.21
CA CYS A 135 3.72 -14.14 8.16
C CYS A 135 3.76 -12.61 8.03
N PHE A 136 3.89 -12.09 6.81
CA PHE A 136 3.92 -10.65 6.57
C PHE A 136 2.60 -9.97 6.97
N GLN A 137 1.46 -10.63 6.74
CA GLN A 137 0.14 -10.09 7.09
C GLN A 137 -0.07 -9.95 8.62
N PHE A 138 0.58 -10.79 9.45
CA PHE A 138 0.53 -10.67 10.91
C PHE A 138 1.30 -9.46 11.45
N ILE A 139 2.43 -9.10 10.83
CA ILE A 139 3.27 -7.96 11.25
C ILE A 139 2.92 -6.63 10.55
N LEU A 140 2.19 -6.68 9.43
CA LEU A 140 1.83 -5.50 8.63
C LEU A 140 1.21 -4.34 9.44
N PRO A 141 0.34 -4.56 10.46
CA PRO A 141 -0.19 -3.46 11.27
C PRO A 141 0.86 -2.69 12.10
N ALA A 142 1.98 -3.33 12.43
CA ALA A 142 3.06 -2.73 13.23
C ALA A 142 4.16 -2.08 12.37
N LEU A 143 4.32 -2.50 11.12
CA LEU A 143 5.42 -2.08 10.25
C LEU A 143 5.57 -0.55 10.07
N PRO A 144 4.50 0.24 9.80
CA PRO A 144 4.64 1.69 9.63
C PRO A 144 5.22 2.35 10.88
N HIS A 145 4.64 2.06 12.05
CA HIS A 145 5.09 2.65 13.32
C HIS A 145 6.51 2.21 13.69
N ALA A 146 6.88 0.95 13.43
CA ALA A 146 8.25 0.48 13.67
C ALA A 146 9.29 1.21 12.80
N ILE A 147 8.97 1.46 11.53
CA ILE A 147 9.85 2.19 10.59
C ILE A 147 9.93 3.67 10.98
N ASP A 148 8.80 4.29 11.34
CA ASP A 148 8.77 5.70 11.77
C ASP A 148 9.56 5.91 13.08
N LEU A 149 9.47 4.99 14.05
CA LEU A 149 10.30 5.03 15.27
C LEU A 149 11.81 4.95 14.97
N LEU A 150 12.22 4.11 14.01
CA LEU A 150 13.64 4.00 13.60
C LEU A 150 14.14 5.23 12.84
N ARG A 151 13.24 5.97 12.18
CA ARG A 151 13.53 7.28 11.54
C ARG A 151 13.63 8.40 12.58
N GLU A 152 12.64 8.52 13.47
CA GLU A 152 12.56 9.59 14.48
C GLU A 152 13.67 9.54 15.54
N ALA A 153 14.20 8.35 15.84
CA ALA A 153 15.25 8.15 16.85
C ALA A 153 16.51 9.01 16.62
N VAL A 154 16.75 9.49 15.38
CA VAL A 154 17.90 10.34 15.04
C VAL A 154 17.62 11.84 15.25
N VAL A 155 16.37 12.30 15.19
CA VAL A 155 16.03 13.74 15.35
C VAL A 155 16.47 14.24 16.73
N LYS A 156 16.07 13.51 17.78
CA LYS A 156 16.45 13.78 19.18
C LYS A 156 17.95 13.58 19.49
N VAL A 157 18.73 13.00 18.56
CA VAL A 157 20.18 12.79 18.71
C VAL A 157 20.99 13.84 17.94
N LYS A 158 20.43 14.44 16.87
CA LYS A 158 21.06 15.53 16.12
C LYS A 158 20.71 16.93 16.63
N GLU A 159 19.62 17.09 17.37
CA GLU A 159 19.20 18.39 17.95
C GLU A 159 19.92 18.74 19.27
N VAL A 160 20.90 17.95 19.73
CA VAL A 160 21.70 18.28 20.92
C VAL A 160 23.16 18.62 20.57
N PRO A 161 23.40 19.85 20.09
CA PRO A 161 24.60 20.60 20.45
C PRO A 161 24.28 22.02 20.98
N ASN A 162 24.94 22.40 22.08
CA ASN A 162 25.20 23.78 22.51
C ASN A 162 24.07 24.63 23.17
N GLU A 163 23.07 24.06 23.84
CA GLU A 163 22.18 24.82 24.77
C GLU A 163 22.06 24.15 26.16
N LEU A 164 23.19 23.91 26.85
CA LEU A 164 23.18 23.34 28.22
C LEU A 164 24.24 23.91 29.19
N GLU A 165 24.82 25.07 28.87
CA GLU A 165 25.69 25.86 29.77
C GLU A 165 25.04 27.22 30.14
N ASP A 166 23.91 27.20 30.86
CA ASP A 166 23.50 28.25 31.85
C ASP A 166 22.09 28.00 32.44
N LEU A 167 21.92 26.90 33.19
CA LEU A 167 20.74 26.70 34.06
C LEU A 167 21.16 26.18 35.45
N PRO A 168 20.62 26.73 36.54
CA PRO A 168 21.05 26.40 37.91
C PRO A 168 20.54 25.03 38.37
N SER A 169 21.40 24.31 39.11
CA SER A 169 21.13 22.95 39.58
C SER A 169 19.91 22.83 40.52
N PRO A 170 19.03 21.83 40.33
CA PRO A 170 17.96 21.54 41.29
C PRO A 170 18.52 20.97 42.61
N PRO A 171 17.82 21.18 43.75
CA PRO A 171 18.25 20.67 45.06
C PRO A 171 18.10 19.14 45.18
N PRO A 172 18.92 18.48 46.03
CA PRO A 172 18.91 17.03 46.17
C PRO A 172 17.67 16.49 46.91
N PRO A 173 17.19 15.28 46.59
CA PRO A 173 16.07 14.64 47.28
C PRO A 173 16.49 14.11 48.68
N PRO A 174 15.56 14.11 49.66
CA PRO A 174 15.84 13.59 51.01
C PRO A 174 15.85 12.05 51.06
N SER A 175 16.66 11.51 51.99
CA SER A 175 16.87 10.07 52.20
C SER A 175 15.65 9.33 52.79
N PRO A 176 15.45 8.04 52.48
CA PRO A 176 14.32 7.24 52.98
C PRO A 176 14.62 6.47 54.28
N LEU A 177 13.59 5.76 54.79
CA LEU A 177 13.54 4.78 55.91
C LEU A 177 13.49 5.37 57.34
N PRO A 178 12.94 4.64 58.35
CA PRO A 178 12.53 3.22 58.34
C PRO A 178 11.01 2.97 58.51
N ALA A 179 10.61 1.70 58.41
CA ALA A 179 9.24 1.23 58.65
C ALA A 179 9.13 0.46 59.98
N SER A 180 8.08 0.73 60.77
CA SER A 180 7.61 -0.17 61.84
C SER A 180 6.14 0.06 62.20
N SER A 181 5.33 -0.99 62.01
CA SER A 181 4.09 -1.25 62.76
C SER A 181 4.41 -1.50 64.26
N PRO A 182 3.49 -1.37 65.26
CA PRO A 182 2.09 -1.83 65.14
C PRO A 182 0.98 -1.13 65.97
N HIS A 183 -0.25 -1.59 65.73
CA HIS A 183 -1.40 -1.76 66.65
C HIS A 183 -1.99 -0.60 67.51
N ARG A 184 -3.34 -0.61 67.52
CA ARG A 184 -4.27 -0.11 68.57
C ARG A 184 -4.41 1.42 68.68
N GLN A 185 -5.62 2.00 68.80
CA GLN A 185 -6.68 1.87 69.83
C GLN A 185 -6.19 2.39 71.20
N THR A 186 -6.93 3.23 71.93
CA THR A 186 -8.32 3.75 71.73
C THR A 186 -8.52 5.10 72.46
N GLU A 187 -9.78 5.57 72.50
CA GLU A 187 -10.35 6.46 73.54
C GLU A 187 -9.96 7.97 73.49
N ASP A 188 -10.79 8.90 73.98
CA ASP A 188 -12.11 8.75 74.65
C ASP A 188 -13.14 9.80 74.16
N LYS A 189 -14.39 9.34 73.95
CA LYS A 189 -15.60 9.96 74.50
C LYS A 189 -16.81 9.04 74.35
N GLY A 190 -17.09 8.27 75.40
CA GLY A 190 -18.28 7.41 75.51
C GLY A 190 -19.64 8.16 75.49
N VAL A 191 -20.77 7.53 75.10
CA VAL A 191 -21.57 6.49 75.83
C VAL A 191 -22.61 7.17 76.78
N GLN A 192 -23.88 6.77 76.93
CA GLN A 192 -24.69 5.58 76.50
C GLN A 192 -26.00 6.06 75.78
N CYS A 193 -26.71 5.26 74.96
CA CYS A 193 -27.99 4.51 75.23
C CYS A 193 -29.11 5.32 75.94
N GLU A 194 -30.43 5.08 75.84
CA GLU A 194 -31.33 3.91 75.59
C GLU A 194 -32.69 4.45 74.98
N GLU A 195 -33.65 3.78 74.33
CA GLU A 195 -33.84 2.50 73.58
C GLU A 195 -35.17 2.57 72.73
N GLU A 196 -35.72 1.44 72.22
CA GLU A 196 -37.10 1.19 71.66
C GLU A 196 -37.61 1.71 70.27
N GLU A 197 -38.00 0.72 69.43
CA GLU A 197 -39.26 0.47 68.66
C GLU A 197 -40.11 1.53 67.87
N GLU A 198 -41.11 0.95 67.16
CA GLU A 198 -42.03 1.41 66.10
C GLU A 198 -42.66 2.82 66.11
N GLU A 199 -42.95 3.36 64.90
CA GLU A 199 -44.35 3.48 64.40
C GLU A 199 -44.49 4.01 62.95
N LYS A 200 -45.70 3.85 62.40
CA LYS A 200 -46.11 4.11 61.01
C LYS A 200 -46.17 5.61 60.65
N LYS A 201 -46.01 5.96 59.35
CA LYS A 201 -47.15 6.58 58.64
C LYS A 201 -47.23 6.43 57.11
N ASP A 202 -48.39 5.91 56.75
CA ASP A 202 -49.03 5.65 55.46
C ASP A 202 -49.26 6.86 54.53
N SER A 203 -49.34 6.58 53.22
CA SER A 203 -50.17 7.33 52.25
C SER A 203 -50.64 6.40 51.12
N GLY A 204 -51.96 6.29 50.92
CA GLY A 204 -52.61 5.37 49.95
C GLY A 204 -52.38 5.68 48.46
N VAL A 205 -53.04 5.00 47.51
CA VAL A 205 -54.47 4.58 47.49
C VAL A 205 -54.69 3.19 46.84
N ALA A 206 -55.87 2.62 47.13
CA ALA A 206 -56.50 1.37 46.68
C ALA A 206 -56.44 1.04 45.14
N SER A 207 -56.80 -0.17 44.65
CA SER A 207 -57.78 -1.14 45.19
C SER A 207 -57.58 -2.62 44.80
N THR A 208 -57.84 -3.51 45.78
CA THR A 208 -58.61 -4.78 45.74
C THR A 208 -58.50 -5.81 44.58
N GLU A 209 -58.18 -7.07 44.99
CA GLU A 209 -58.84 -8.36 44.61
C GLU A 209 -58.67 -8.90 43.17
N ASP A 210 -58.52 -10.21 42.88
CA ASP A 210 -58.11 -11.44 43.61
C ASP A 210 -57.68 -12.50 42.52
N SER A 211 -57.35 -13.79 42.66
CA SER A 211 -57.41 -14.84 43.70
C SER A 211 -56.45 -16.03 43.37
N SER A 212 -56.60 -17.17 44.07
CA SER A 212 -56.24 -18.59 43.73
C SER A 212 -55.05 -18.86 42.76
N SER A 213 -53.98 -19.58 43.15
CA SER A 213 -53.89 -21.05 43.42
C SER A 213 -54.19 -21.95 42.19
N SER A 214 -53.60 -23.14 41.98
CA SER A 214 -52.78 -24.03 42.84
C SER A 214 -51.87 -24.99 42.01
N HIS A 215 -51.04 -25.81 42.68
CA HIS A 215 -50.12 -26.81 42.07
C HIS A 215 -50.81 -28.08 41.53
N ILE A 216 -50.17 -28.78 40.58
CA ILE A 216 -50.03 -30.28 40.50
C ILE A 216 -49.04 -30.67 39.36
N THR A 217 -48.46 -31.88 39.22
CA THR A 217 -47.56 -32.72 40.08
C THR A 217 -47.10 -33.95 39.25
N ALA A 218 -45.78 -34.15 39.05
CA ALA A 218 -45.11 -35.42 38.60
C ALA A 218 -45.58 -36.03 37.23
N ALA A 219 -45.04 -37.12 36.66
CA ALA A 219 -43.84 -37.97 36.85
C ALA A 219 -43.48 -38.57 35.45
N SER A 220 -42.25 -38.58 34.93
CA SER A 220 -41.04 -39.38 35.27
C SER A 220 -41.00 -40.84 34.73
N ILE A 221 -39.90 -41.17 34.01
CA ILE A 221 -39.27 -42.47 33.67
C ILE A 221 -38.16 -42.09 32.63
N ALA A 222 -36.85 -42.18 32.88
CA ALA A 222 -35.98 -43.33 33.18
C ALA A 222 -35.73 -44.24 31.94
N ALA A 223 -34.51 -44.68 31.61
CA ALA A 223 -33.27 -44.67 32.39
C ALA A 223 -31.98 -44.65 31.50
N LYS A 224 -30.91 -44.06 32.07
CA LYS A 224 -29.53 -44.60 32.27
C LYS A 224 -28.71 -45.07 31.05
N SER A 225 -27.40 -44.80 30.85
CA SER A 225 -26.20 -44.35 31.62
C SER A 225 -25.05 -45.36 31.32
N ARG A 226 -23.74 -45.12 31.51
CA ARG A 226 -23.04 -44.14 32.37
C ARG A 226 -21.56 -43.98 31.97
N PHE A 227 -20.89 -43.08 32.71
CA PHE A 227 -19.45 -42.97 33.06
C PHE A 227 -18.70 -41.82 32.36
N LEU A 228 -17.79 -41.07 33.03
CA LEU A 228 -17.65 -40.58 34.43
C LEU A 228 -16.39 -39.66 34.47
N GLU A 229 -16.08 -38.85 35.49
CA GLU A 229 -16.71 -37.58 35.94
C GLU A 229 -15.55 -36.54 35.97
N VAL A 230 -15.67 -35.30 35.48
CA VAL A 230 -15.94 -34.05 36.26
C VAL A 230 -15.09 -33.88 37.54
N TYR A 231 -14.31 -32.78 37.65
CA TYR A 231 -14.52 -31.74 38.69
C TYR A 231 -13.67 -30.46 38.50
N ASP A 232 -14.20 -29.34 38.99
CA ASP A 232 -13.61 -27.99 39.07
C ASP A 232 -13.30 -27.64 40.54
N PHE A 233 -12.24 -26.87 40.82
CA PHE A 233 -12.18 -26.02 42.01
C PHE A 233 -11.10 -24.92 41.94
N ASN A 234 -11.46 -23.72 42.40
CA ASN A 234 -10.60 -22.54 42.40
C ASN A 234 -10.23 -22.13 43.84
N LYS A 235 -8.92 -22.16 44.21
CA LYS A 235 -8.36 -21.56 45.45
C LYS A 235 -6.82 -21.62 45.53
N HIS A 236 -6.17 -20.51 45.91
CA HIS A 236 -4.77 -20.47 46.34
C HIS A 236 -4.59 -21.03 47.77
N PRO A 237 -3.36 -21.43 48.15
CA PRO A 237 -2.50 -20.48 48.87
C PRO A 237 -1.05 -20.39 48.33
N CYS A 238 -0.33 -19.36 48.78
CA CYS A 238 1.10 -19.14 48.50
C CYS A 238 2.00 -19.96 49.46
N PHE A 239 3.18 -20.38 49.00
CA PHE A 239 4.26 -20.91 49.86
C PHE A 239 5.64 -20.49 49.35
N MET A 240 6.58 -20.22 50.26
CA MET A 240 7.95 -19.83 49.96
C MET A 240 8.95 -20.98 50.25
N SER A 241 9.86 -21.24 49.31
CA SER A 241 11.20 -21.79 49.59
C SER A 241 12.14 -21.41 48.44
N GLN A 242 13.04 -20.44 48.67
CA GLN A 242 14.46 -20.64 48.98
C GLN A 242 15.37 -20.82 47.75
N ILE A 243 16.09 -19.75 47.42
CA ILE A 243 17.26 -19.73 46.54
C ILE A 243 18.48 -20.24 47.34
N PRO A 244 19.29 -21.17 46.83
CA PRO A 244 20.67 -21.37 47.28
C PRO A 244 21.62 -20.47 46.48
N ASP A 245 22.43 -19.67 47.18
CA ASP A 245 23.31 -18.68 46.56
C ASP A 245 24.79 -18.96 46.88
N SER A 246 25.69 -18.49 46.01
CA SER A 246 27.16 -18.43 46.14
C SER A 246 28.01 -19.72 46.17
N ILE A 247 29.05 -19.74 45.32
CA ILE A 247 30.49 -19.91 45.64
C ILE A 247 31.25 -19.33 44.42
N ILE A 248 31.60 -18.05 44.46
CA ILE A 248 32.90 -17.48 44.90
C ILE A 248 34.03 -17.62 43.84
N SER A 249 34.23 -16.52 43.12
CA SER A 249 35.51 -15.87 42.77
C SER A 249 36.69 -16.69 42.22
N ARG A 250 37.23 -16.23 41.07
CA ARG A 250 38.34 -15.24 41.04
C ARG A 250 38.57 -14.71 39.62
N GLY A 251 38.89 -13.42 39.50
CA GLY A 251 39.29 -12.81 38.23
C GLY A 251 40.81 -12.77 38.07
N VAL A 252 41.27 -12.72 36.81
CA VAL A 252 42.63 -12.33 36.42
C VAL A 252 42.52 -11.36 35.24
N GLN A 253 43.29 -10.28 35.28
CA GLN A 253 43.47 -9.30 34.21
C GLN A 253 44.96 -9.37 33.76
N VAL A 254 45.34 -8.58 32.76
CA VAL A 254 46.71 -8.15 32.40
C VAL A 254 47.39 -8.89 31.22
N LEU A 255 47.33 -8.18 30.09
CA LEU A 255 48.34 -8.02 29.01
C LEU A 255 48.46 -9.03 27.85
N SER A 256 49.04 -8.46 26.79
CA SER A 256 49.12 -8.88 25.39
C SER A 256 50.50 -9.41 24.99
N ARG A 257 50.62 -9.92 23.76
CA ARG A 257 51.91 -10.16 23.11
C ARG A 257 51.83 -10.06 21.59
N ASP A 258 52.74 -9.30 21.01
CA ASP A 258 52.89 -9.08 19.57
C ASP A 258 53.73 -10.16 18.85
N THR A 259 53.80 -9.99 17.52
CA THR A 259 54.93 -10.28 16.58
C THR A 259 54.84 -11.47 15.61
N ALA A 260 55.35 -11.21 14.40
CA ALA A 260 55.70 -12.10 13.28
C ALA A 260 54.54 -12.94 12.68
N SER A 261 54.09 -12.76 11.43
CA SER A 261 54.71 -12.35 10.16
C SER A 261 55.70 -13.37 9.56
N LEU A 262 55.38 -13.86 8.36
CA LEU A 262 56.33 -14.41 7.39
C LEU A 262 55.69 -14.45 5.99
N SER A 263 56.40 -13.93 4.98
CA SER A 263 55.99 -13.94 3.58
C SER A 263 56.91 -14.85 2.77
N THR A 264 56.40 -15.54 1.75
CA THR A 264 57.23 -16.17 0.70
C THR A 264 56.59 -16.10 -0.69
N THR A 265 57.35 -15.57 -1.64
CA THR A 265 57.29 -15.70 -3.11
C THR A 265 58.72 -15.38 -3.62
N PRO A 266 59.10 -15.48 -4.92
CA PRO A 266 58.45 -16.11 -6.08
C PRO A 266 59.40 -17.09 -6.85
N SER A 267 58.94 -17.72 -7.93
CA SER A 267 59.69 -18.05 -9.18
C SER A 267 58.72 -18.63 -10.22
N GLU A 268 58.49 -18.00 -11.38
CA GLU A 268 59.26 -18.02 -12.65
C GLU A 268 58.83 -19.13 -13.64
N SER A 269 58.89 -18.82 -14.94
CA SER A 269 58.42 -19.64 -16.08
C SER A 269 59.57 -19.91 -17.08
N PRO A 270 59.42 -20.79 -18.10
CA PRO A 270 59.35 -20.23 -19.47
C PRO A 270 58.72 -21.10 -20.61
N ARG A 271 57.98 -20.43 -21.54
CA ARG A 271 57.93 -20.66 -23.03
C ARG A 271 57.35 -22.03 -23.54
N ALA A 272 56.97 -22.28 -24.81
CA ALA A 272 56.94 -21.59 -26.14
C ALA A 272 55.97 -22.38 -27.11
N GLN A 273 55.54 -22.00 -28.32
CA GLN A 273 55.47 -20.73 -29.10
C GLN A 273 54.60 -20.89 -30.40
N ALA A 274 53.80 -19.86 -30.75
CA ALA A 274 53.48 -19.41 -32.14
C ALA A 274 52.66 -20.34 -33.10
N THR A 275 52.14 -19.95 -34.29
CA THR A 275 52.11 -18.72 -35.14
C THR A 275 50.68 -18.51 -35.73
N SER A 276 50.16 -17.31 -36.03
CA SER A 276 50.37 -16.47 -37.25
C SER A 276 49.44 -15.22 -37.13
N ARG A 277 49.67 -13.98 -37.62
CA ARG A 277 50.17 -13.40 -38.89
C ARG A 277 49.20 -13.52 -40.09
N LEU A 278 48.91 -12.48 -40.91
CA LEU A 278 49.07 -11.00 -40.83
C LEU A 278 48.43 -10.37 -42.10
N SER A 279 47.87 -9.15 -42.07
CA SER A 279 47.75 -8.24 -43.25
C SER A 279 47.29 -6.83 -42.88
N THR A 280 47.75 -5.80 -43.61
CA THR A 280 47.44 -4.37 -43.38
C THR A 280 47.50 -3.53 -44.67
N ALA A 281 46.58 -2.56 -44.81
CA ALA A 281 46.61 -1.42 -45.74
C ALA A 281 45.46 -0.44 -45.39
N SER A 282 45.43 0.86 -45.74
CA SER A 282 46.47 1.89 -45.94
C SER A 282 45.80 3.27 -45.98
N CYS A 283 46.48 4.29 -45.41
CA CYS A 283 46.15 5.74 -45.34
C CYS A 283 45.62 6.41 -46.65
N PRO A 284 44.93 7.59 -46.62
CA PRO A 284 45.40 8.80 -45.90
C PRO A 284 44.36 9.77 -45.26
N THR A 285 44.88 10.84 -44.64
CA THR A 285 44.18 11.99 -44.01
C THR A 285 44.48 13.30 -44.76
N PRO A 286 43.82 14.46 -44.48
CA PRO A 286 44.45 15.43 -43.54
C PRO A 286 43.56 16.46 -42.78
N LYS A 287 43.96 16.77 -41.54
CA LYS A 287 44.06 18.08 -40.83
C LYS A 287 43.04 19.24 -41.07
N ALA A 288 42.30 19.62 -40.01
CA ALA A 288 42.01 21.00 -39.51
C ALA A 288 41.02 20.92 -38.31
N SER A 289 40.89 21.83 -37.33
CA SER A 289 41.74 22.90 -36.78
C SER A 289 41.32 23.16 -35.31
N ARG A 290 42.22 23.67 -34.43
CA ARG A 290 41.88 24.10 -33.06
C ARG A 290 41.81 25.63 -32.98
N ARG A 291 40.62 26.22 -32.92
CA ARG A 291 40.32 27.57 -32.35
C ARG A 291 38.81 27.85 -32.46
N GLU A 292 38.14 28.09 -31.33
CA GLU A 292 36.92 28.93 -31.14
C GLU A 292 36.26 28.67 -29.77
N PHE A 293 36.29 27.43 -29.29
CA PHE A 293 35.66 26.98 -28.03
C PHE A 293 36.30 27.51 -26.71
N ARG A 294 36.89 28.70 -26.75
CA ARG A 294 37.47 29.39 -25.57
C ARG A 294 37.33 30.92 -25.61
N ALA A 295 36.32 31.43 -26.31
CA ALA A 295 35.95 32.85 -26.32
C ALA A 295 34.59 33.14 -25.63
N HIS A 296 33.64 32.19 -25.66
CA HIS A 296 32.27 32.40 -25.16
C HIS A 296 32.04 32.13 -23.67
N LEU A 297 33.03 31.67 -22.90
CA LEU A 297 32.84 31.43 -21.45
C LEU A 297 33.12 32.66 -20.58
N ASP A 298 34.11 33.49 -20.95
CA ASP A 298 34.51 34.63 -20.12
C ASP A 298 33.51 35.79 -20.18
N GLU A 299 32.82 35.97 -21.31
CA GLU A 299 31.84 37.05 -21.53
C GLU A 299 30.55 36.87 -20.70
N VAL A 300 30.16 35.61 -20.42
CA VAL A 300 28.99 35.27 -19.58
C VAL A 300 29.25 35.51 -18.09
N ILE A 301 30.50 35.43 -17.65
CA ILE A 301 30.87 35.57 -16.22
C ILE A 301 30.98 37.05 -15.82
N THR A 302 31.34 37.96 -16.74
CA THR A 302 31.46 39.40 -16.45
C THR A 302 30.15 40.19 -16.35
N LEU A 303 29.01 39.61 -16.74
CA LEU A 303 27.70 40.31 -16.73
C LEU A 303 26.91 40.20 -15.41
N LYS A 304 27.31 39.34 -14.46
CA LYS A 304 26.64 39.19 -13.15
C LYS A 304 27.09 40.19 -12.07
N SER A 305 27.74 41.31 -12.44
CA SER A 305 28.26 42.30 -11.48
C SER A 305 28.04 43.76 -11.89
N ARG A 306 26.77 44.17 -11.98
CA ARG A 306 26.27 45.55 -11.75
C ARG A 306 24.73 45.59 -11.81
N TYR A 307 24.16 46.72 -11.38
CA TYR A 307 22.73 47.09 -11.35
C TYR A 307 21.86 46.43 -10.27
N SER A 308 21.80 47.12 -9.13
CA SER A 308 20.74 47.03 -8.13
C SER A 308 19.52 47.88 -8.52
N THR A 309 18.36 47.58 -7.91
CA THR A 309 17.06 48.31 -7.98
C THR A 309 16.36 48.34 -9.36
N LEU A 310 15.08 47.93 -9.38
CA LEU A 310 14.28 47.72 -10.60
C LEU A 310 13.51 48.96 -11.08
N ASP A 311 13.26 49.94 -10.20
CA ASP A 311 12.32 51.05 -10.44
C ASP A 311 12.70 52.01 -11.59
N GLN A 312 13.95 51.99 -12.06
CA GLN A 312 14.43 52.91 -13.10
C GLN A 312 14.26 52.40 -14.54
N LEU A 313 13.86 51.14 -14.77
CA LEU A 313 13.61 50.62 -16.12
C LEU A 313 12.19 50.92 -16.62
N GLN A 314 11.20 50.98 -15.72
CA GLN A 314 9.79 51.10 -16.08
C GLN A 314 9.45 52.49 -16.65
N CYS A 315 10.05 53.55 -16.09
CA CYS A 315 9.84 54.95 -16.49
C CYS A 315 10.49 55.34 -17.85
N ARG A 316 11.03 54.38 -18.61
CA ARG A 316 11.68 54.62 -19.92
C ARG A 316 11.12 53.81 -21.09
N LEU A 317 10.18 52.89 -20.85
CA LEU A 317 9.53 52.11 -21.91
C LEU A 317 8.29 52.78 -22.50
N GLU A 318 7.58 53.62 -21.75
CA GLU A 318 6.35 54.27 -22.23
C GLU A 318 6.61 55.42 -23.22
N VAL A 319 7.77 56.08 -23.12
CA VAL A 319 8.15 57.25 -23.94
C VAL A 319 8.50 56.88 -25.41
N LEU A 320 8.52 55.58 -25.76
CA LEU A 320 8.88 55.10 -27.10
C LEU A 320 7.71 54.45 -27.88
N LYS A 321 6.46 54.57 -27.41
CA LYS A 321 5.29 53.98 -28.08
C LYS A 321 4.43 54.94 -28.92
N ASP A 322 4.67 56.26 -28.86
CA ASP A 322 3.79 57.26 -29.51
C ASP A 322 4.49 58.12 -30.58
N ASP A 323 5.32 57.50 -31.42
CA ASP A 323 5.78 58.14 -32.67
C ASP A 323 5.99 57.14 -33.83
N ARG A 324 4.99 57.09 -34.74
CA ARG A 324 5.05 56.74 -36.18
C ARG A 324 3.66 56.47 -36.76
N ARG A 325 2.85 57.52 -36.96
CA ARG A 325 1.66 57.42 -37.81
C ARG A 325 1.96 57.82 -39.25
N GLY A 326 1.99 56.83 -40.14
CA GLY A 326 1.76 57.00 -41.57
C GLY A 326 3.00 57.08 -42.46
N HIS A 327 3.12 56.11 -43.37
CA HIS A 327 3.00 56.36 -44.82
C HIS A 327 2.51 55.09 -45.53
N ARG A 328 1.89 55.24 -46.71
CA ARG A 328 1.44 54.12 -47.56
C ARG A 328 2.48 53.80 -48.63
N THR A 329 2.78 52.52 -48.84
CA THR A 329 3.24 51.98 -50.14
C THR A 329 2.84 50.52 -50.27
N PHE A 330 2.86 50.01 -51.51
CA PHE A 330 2.18 48.76 -51.90
C PHE A 330 3.20 47.72 -52.37
N SER A 331 3.22 46.53 -51.76
CA SER A 331 3.89 45.32 -52.30
C SER A 331 3.26 44.06 -51.69
N SER A 332 3.53 42.89 -52.27
CA SER A 332 2.69 41.70 -52.16
C SER A 332 3.43 40.40 -51.79
N ARG A 333 2.76 39.54 -51.00
CA ARG A 333 3.16 38.17 -50.59
C ARG A 333 4.35 38.15 -49.61
N VAL A 334 4.46 37.22 -48.65
CA VAL A 334 3.66 36.03 -48.28
C VAL A 334 3.30 36.13 -46.80
N THR A 335 2.06 35.83 -46.41
CA THR A 335 1.68 35.72 -44.99
C THR A 335 1.94 34.31 -44.47
N ILE A 336 2.86 34.18 -43.51
CA ILE A 336 2.87 33.05 -42.58
C ILE A 336 1.81 33.36 -41.50
N PRO A 337 0.97 32.41 -41.06
CA PRO A 337 0.08 32.65 -39.94
C PRO A 337 0.87 32.80 -38.64
N GLU A 338 0.88 33.98 -38.05
CA GLU A 338 1.10 34.11 -36.60
C GLU A 338 -0.09 33.46 -35.86
N PRO A 339 0.11 32.88 -34.67
CA PRO A 339 -0.99 32.31 -33.90
C PRO A 339 -1.99 33.40 -33.53
N SER A 340 -3.19 33.33 -34.08
CA SER A 340 -4.26 34.27 -33.82
C SER A 340 -4.67 34.22 -32.35
N ALA A 341 -4.63 35.36 -31.67
CA ALA A 341 -5.19 35.49 -30.32
C ALA A 341 -6.67 35.07 -30.34
N LEU A 342 -7.03 34.13 -29.47
CA LEU A 342 -8.41 33.70 -29.26
C LEU A 342 -9.20 34.85 -28.65
N HIS A 343 -9.97 35.57 -29.47
CA HIS A 343 -10.89 36.59 -28.99
C HIS A 343 -12.09 35.93 -28.33
N ILE A 344 -12.13 35.97 -27.00
CA ILE A 344 -13.21 35.44 -26.17
C ILE A 344 -14.55 36.14 -26.47
N ALA A 345 -15.62 35.34 -26.43
CA ALA A 345 -17.00 35.77 -26.68
C ALA A 345 -17.80 36.04 -25.39
N VAL A 346 -17.29 35.68 -24.21
CA VAL A 346 -17.91 35.92 -22.90
C VAL A 346 -17.88 37.41 -22.53
N ASP A 347 -19.03 38.09 -22.64
CA ASP A 347 -19.17 39.52 -22.33
C ASP A 347 -19.32 39.80 -20.83
N ILE A 348 -18.19 40.03 -20.18
CA ILE A 348 -18.07 40.40 -18.76
C ILE A 348 -18.73 41.75 -18.39
N THR A 349 -19.12 42.60 -19.36
CA THR A 349 -19.65 43.95 -19.07
C THR A 349 -21.12 43.96 -18.66
N LYS A 350 -21.87 42.87 -18.95
CA LYS A 350 -23.33 42.82 -18.85
C LYS A 350 -23.88 42.27 -17.53
N VAL A 351 -23.12 42.39 -16.42
CA VAL A 351 -23.44 41.88 -15.06
C VAL A 351 -24.93 41.95 -14.67
N ALA A 352 -25.59 43.09 -14.90
CA ALA A 352 -27.00 43.28 -14.53
C ALA A 352 -27.97 42.30 -15.20
N ARG A 353 -27.63 41.79 -16.40
CA ARG A 353 -28.42 40.87 -17.21
C ARG A 353 -28.16 39.38 -16.89
N ARG A 354 -27.33 39.06 -15.90
CA ARG A 354 -27.04 37.66 -15.55
C ARG A 354 -28.30 36.88 -15.15
N HIS A 355 -28.31 35.59 -15.50
CA HIS A 355 -29.43 34.70 -15.20
C HIS A 355 -29.74 34.65 -13.70
N ARG A 356 -31.03 34.80 -13.35
CA ARG A 356 -31.54 34.72 -11.96
C ARG A 356 -32.04 33.32 -11.57
N MET A 357 -32.21 32.44 -12.57
CA MET A 357 -32.43 31.01 -12.42
C MET A 357 -31.34 30.31 -13.23
N SER A 358 -30.77 29.22 -12.73
CA SER A 358 -29.70 28.51 -13.46
C SER A 358 -30.24 27.95 -14.79
N PRO A 359 -29.54 28.15 -15.93
CA PRO A 359 -30.00 27.65 -17.23
C PRO A 359 -29.99 26.12 -17.32
N PHE A 360 -29.18 25.44 -16.49
CA PHE A 360 -29.12 23.99 -16.44
C PHE A 360 -30.25 23.40 -15.59
N PRO A 361 -30.99 22.38 -16.06
CA PRO A 361 -32.00 21.69 -15.26
C PRO A 361 -31.36 20.96 -14.06
N LEU A 362 -32.19 20.60 -13.08
CA LEU A 362 -31.77 19.90 -11.88
C LEU A 362 -31.85 18.39 -12.11
N THR A 363 -30.68 17.74 -12.23
CA THR A 363 -30.57 16.32 -12.64
C THR A 363 -30.62 15.41 -11.41
N SER A 364 -31.32 14.26 -11.45
CA SER A 364 -31.23 13.28 -10.35
C SER A 364 -29.84 12.66 -10.27
N MET A 365 -29.46 12.17 -9.08
CA MET A 365 -28.15 11.53 -8.88
C MET A 365 -27.93 10.38 -9.86
N ASP A 366 -28.89 9.46 -9.95
CA ASP A 366 -28.77 8.26 -10.78
C ASP A 366 -28.61 8.61 -12.26
N LYS A 367 -29.37 9.61 -12.74
CA LYS A 367 -29.23 10.11 -14.11
C LYS A 367 -27.86 10.75 -14.34
N ALA A 368 -27.36 11.55 -13.40
CA ALA A 368 -26.03 12.15 -13.51
C ALA A 368 -24.93 11.08 -13.56
N PHE A 369 -25.00 10.08 -12.68
CA PHE A 369 -24.07 8.94 -12.62
C PHE A 369 -24.09 8.10 -13.90
N ILE A 370 -25.29 7.73 -14.38
CA ILE A 370 -25.47 7.01 -15.66
C ILE A 370 -24.92 7.83 -16.82
N THR A 371 -25.23 9.13 -16.90
CA THR A 371 -24.75 10.01 -17.99
C THR A 371 -23.21 10.09 -18.02
N VAL A 372 -22.56 10.16 -16.85
CA VAL A 372 -21.09 10.12 -16.76
C VAL A 372 -20.54 8.80 -17.31
N LEU A 373 -21.10 7.65 -16.89
CA LEU A 373 -20.65 6.35 -17.37
C LEU A 373 -20.96 6.10 -18.85
N GLU A 374 -22.10 6.57 -19.37
CA GLU A 374 -22.46 6.44 -20.79
C GLU A 374 -21.53 7.25 -21.69
N MET A 375 -21.26 8.51 -21.34
CA MET A 375 -20.45 9.41 -22.18
C MET A 375 -18.95 9.15 -22.10
N THR A 376 -18.48 8.49 -21.03
CA THR A 376 -17.08 8.08 -20.82
C THR A 376 -16.71 6.92 -21.75
N ALA A 377 -15.64 7.08 -22.53
CA ALA A 377 -15.05 6.00 -23.33
C ALA A 377 -14.08 5.13 -22.50
N VAL A 378 -13.82 3.91 -22.95
CA VAL A 378 -12.61 3.15 -22.55
C VAL A 378 -11.44 3.67 -23.39
N LEU A 379 -10.25 3.78 -22.80
CA LEU A 379 -9.05 4.22 -23.52
C LEU A 379 -8.50 3.14 -24.46
N GLY A 380 -7.49 3.50 -25.24
CA GLY A 380 -6.69 2.55 -26.01
C GLY A 380 -5.72 1.74 -25.12
N THR A 381 -5.06 0.76 -25.73
CA THR A 381 -4.16 -0.16 -25.05
C THR A 381 -2.70 0.30 -25.08
N GLU A 382 -1.88 -0.31 -24.23
CA GLU A 382 -0.41 -0.25 -24.25
C GLU A 382 0.20 -1.57 -23.77
N ILE A 383 1.44 -1.83 -24.15
CA ILE A 383 2.23 -2.96 -23.63
C ILE A 383 3.09 -2.44 -22.48
N ILE A 384 3.06 -3.14 -21.35
CA ILE A 384 3.87 -2.83 -20.16
C ILE A 384 4.58 -4.08 -19.65
N ASN A 385 5.61 -3.86 -18.83
CA ASN A 385 6.20 -4.93 -18.06
C ASN A 385 5.22 -5.41 -16.96
N TYR A 386 5.18 -6.72 -16.68
CA TYR A 386 4.24 -7.32 -15.72
C TYR A 386 4.31 -6.69 -14.32
N ARG A 387 5.46 -6.14 -13.92
CA ARG A 387 5.68 -5.50 -12.60
C ARG A 387 4.88 -4.22 -12.44
N ASP A 388 4.67 -3.49 -13.54
CA ASP A 388 3.87 -2.26 -13.61
C ASP A 388 2.35 -2.55 -13.75
N GLY A 389 1.96 -3.83 -13.69
CA GLY A 389 0.60 -4.31 -13.90
C GLY A 389 -0.35 -4.11 -12.71
N MET A 390 0.11 -3.64 -11.56
CA MET A 390 -0.74 -3.44 -10.37
C MET A 390 -1.88 -2.44 -10.67
N GLY A 391 -3.14 -2.88 -10.49
CA GLY A 391 -4.34 -2.08 -10.79
C GLY A 391 -4.67 -1.94 -12.28
N ARG A 392 -3.85 -2.51 -13.18
CA ARG A 392 -4.11 -2.51 -14.63
C ARG A 392 -5.15 -3.56 -15.01
N VAL A 393 -5.85 -3.32 -16.11
CA VAL A 393 -6.78 -4.29 -16.70
C VAL A 393 -6.16 -4.89 -17.96
N LEU A 394 -6.12 -6.23 -18.05
CA LEU A 394 -5.60 -6.94 -19.22
C LEU A 394 -6.46 -6.67 -20.45
N ALA A 395 -5.80 -6.32 -21.55
CA ALA A 395 -6.43 -6.15 -22.86
C ALA A 395 -6.34 -7.41 -23.74
N GLN A 396 -5.53 -8.39 -23.34
CA GLN A 396 -5.36 -9.69 -23.99
C GLN A 396 -5.72 -10.84 -23.03
N ASP A 397 -5.97 -12.03 -23.59
CA ASP A 397 -5.86 -13.28 -22.84
C ASP A 397 -4.39 -13.68 -22.68
N VAL A 398 -4.06 -14.38 -21.60
CA VAL A 398 -2.69 -14.86 -21.30
C VAL A 398 -2.69 -16.37 -21.12
N TYR A 399 -1.83 -17.04 -21.89
CA TYR A 399 -1.75 -18.50 -21.94
C TYR A 399 -0.43 -19.03 -21.37
N ALA A 400 -0.49 -20.18 -20.70
CA ALA A 400 0.68 -20.88 -20.21
C ALA A 400 1.47 -21.52 -21.36
N LYS A 401 2.73 -21.11 -21.54
CA LYS A 401 3.64 -21.68 -22.57
C LYS A 401 4.22 -23.05 -22.16
N ASP A 402 4.27 -23.31 -20.85
CA ASP A 402 4.82 -24.50 -20.20
C ASP A 402 3.80 -25.12 -19.21
N ASN A 403 4.08 -26.30 -18.69
CA ASN A 403 3.29 -26.95 -17.62
C ASN A 403 3.79 -26.52 -16.23
N LEU A 404 2.89 -26.53 -15.23
CA LEU A 404 3.23 -26.40 -13.81
C LEU A 404 2.69 -27.60 -13.01
N PRO A 405 3.55 -28.36 -12.30
CA PRO A 405 5.00 -28.41 -12.48
C PRO A 405 5.37 -28.93 -13.89
N PRO A 406 6.57 -28.60 -14.41
CA PRO A 406 7.01 -29.05 -15.74
C PRO A 406 7.53 -30.49 -15.75
N PHE A 407 7.96 -31.00 -14.60
CA PHE A 407 8.33 -32.38 -14.29
C PHE A 407 7.39 -32.93 -13.21
N PRO A 408 7.26 -34.26 -13.00
CA PRO A 408 6.58 -34.79 -11.83
C PRO A 408 7.37 -34.39 -10.59
N ALA A 409 6.77 -33.69 -9.64
CA ALA A 409 7.47 -33.07 -8.51
C ALA A 409 7.00 -33.65 -7.17
N SER A 410 7.93 -33.84 -6.22
CA SER A 410 7.58 -34.28 -4.87
C SER A 410 6.77 -33.22 -4.12
N VAL A 411 5.79 -33.67 -3.34
CA VAL A 411 5.00 -32.86 -2.39
C VAL A 411 5.64 -32.83 -1.00
N LYS A 412 6.52 -33.79 -0.69
CA LYS A 412 7.17 -33.97 0.63
C LYS A 412 8.68 -34.19 0.52
N ASP A 413 9.38 -33.97 1.62
CA ASP A 413 10.72 -34.47 1.86
C ASP A 413 10.64 -35.94 2.32
N GLY A 414 11.49 -36.81 1.78
CA GLY A 414 11.44 -38.26 2.01
C GLY A 414 12.06 -39.04 0.86
N TYR A 415 11.37 -40.08 0.39
CA TYR A 415 11.91 -41.03 -0.59
C TYR A 415 10.93 -41.27 -1.74
N ALA A 416 11.42 -41.19 -2.98
CA ALA A 416 10.72 -41.69 -4.16
C ALA A 416 10.85 -43.22 -4.21
N VAL A 417 9.70 -43.89 -4.19
CA VAL A 417 9.58 -45.35 -4.08
C VAL A 417 8.78 -45.93 -5.25
N ARG A 418 8.80 -47.26 -5.34
CA ARG A 418 7.87 -48.03 -6.16
C ARG A 418 6.78 -48.57 -5.23
N ALA A 419 5.55 -48.09 -5.35
CA ALA A 419 4.43 -48.48 -4.49
C ALA A 419 4.17 -50.00 -4.53
N ALA A 420 4.45 -50.64 -5.67
CA ALA A 420 4.35 -52.09 -5.85
C ALA A 420 5.36 -52.92 -5.01
N ASP A 421 6.44 -52.31 -4.52
CA ASP A 421 7.42 -52.99 -3.67
C ASP A 421 6.97 -53.06 -2.19
N GLY A 422 6.06 -52.15 -1.78
CA GLY A 422 5.49 -52.11 -0.42
C GLY A 422 6.49 -51.74 0.69
N PRO A 423 6.16 -52.03 1.97
CA PRO A 423 7.03 -51.79 3.12
C PRO A 423 8.32 -52.62 3.14
N GLY A 424 9.24 -52.22 4.03
CA GLY A 424 10.49 -52.92 4.31
C GLY A 424 11.74 -52.20 3.79
N ASP A 425 12.86 -52.91 3.87
CA ASP A 425 14.21 -52.34 3.79
C ASP A 425 14.63 -52.16 2.31
N ARG A 426 15.21 -51.00 1.97
CA ARG A 426 15.51 -50.56 0.59
C ARG A 426 16.88 -49.91 0.49
N PHE A 427 17.55 -50.10 -0.64
CA PHE A 427 18.80 -49.42 -0.98
C PHE A 427 18.50 -48.01 -1.50
N ILE A 428 19.19 -47.00 -0.97
CA ILE A 428 19.15 -45.63 -1.47
C ILE A 428 20.17 -45.51 -2.61
N ILE A 429 19.74 -45.08 -3.79
CA ILE A 429 20.59 -44.95 -4.99
C ILE A 429 21.03 -43.51 -5.29
N GLY A 430 21.04 -42.67 -4.25
CA GLY A 430 21.33 -41.23 -4.32
C GLY A 430 20.10 -40.35 -4.03
N GLU A 431 20.22 -39.07 -4.36
CA GLU A 431 19.22 -38.02 -4.10
C GLU A 431 18.76 -37.35 -5.41
N SER A 432 17.53 -36.84 -5.41
CA SER A 432 17.01 -35.85 -6.36
C SER A 432 16.76 -34.54 -5.62
N GLN A 433 17.48 -33.49 -6.02
CA GLN A 433 17.41 -32.15 -5.41
C GLN A 433 16.63 -31.15 -6.27
N ALA A 434 16.11 -30.09 -5.66
CA ALA A 434 15.37 -29.04 -6.36
C ALA A 434 16.31 -28.18 -7.24
N GLY A 435 16.23 -28.36 -8.56
CA GLY A 435 17.01 -27.63 -9.56
C GLY A 435 17.71 -28.54 -10.58
N GLU A 436 18.00 -29.79 -10.19
CA GLU A 436 18.61 -30.79 -11.06
C GLU A 436 17.61 -31.86 -11.50
N GLN A 437 17.79 -32.40 -12.71
CA GLN A 437 16.98 -33.52 -13.21
C GLN A 437 17.70 -34.85 -12.89
N PRO A 438 17.12 -35.74 -12.07
CA PRO A 438 17.74 -37.02 -11.75
C PRO A 438 17.94 -37.87 -13.01
N THR A 439 19.15 -38.43 -13.13
CA THR A 439 19.63 -39.24 -14.26
C THR A 439 19.48 -40.74 -14.04
N HIS A 440 19.38 -41.17 -12.77
CA HIS A 440 19.21 -42.57 -12.38
C HIS A 440 17.73 -43.01 -12.47
N THR A 441 17.52 -44.32 -12.59
CA THR A 441 16.19 -44.96 -12.60
C THR A 441 16.06 -45.86 -11.39
N VAL A 442 14.98 -45.71 -10.63
CA VAL A 442 14.67 -46.50 -9.43
C VAL A 442 14.14 -47.88 -9.86
N MET A 443 14.91 -48.93 -9.56
CA MET A 443 14.56 -50.33 -9.84
C MET A 443 13.86 -50.97 -8.63
N PRO A 444 13.15 -52.11 -8.78
CA PRO A 444 12.61 -52.86 -7.63
C PRO A 444 13.65 -53.13 -6.54
N GLY A 445 13.28 -52.85 -5.28
CA GLY A 445 14.15 -52.93 -4.10
C GLY A 445 14.98 -51.68 -3.82
N GLN A 446 14.92 -50.67 -4.69
CA GLN A 446 15.64 -49.39 -4.55
C GLN A 446 14.67 -48.24 -4.26
N VAL A 447 15.21 -47.17 -3.69
CA VAL A 447 14.56 -45.86 -3.52
C VAL A 447 15.57 -44.74 -3.80
N MET A 448 15.08 -43.52 -4.02
CA MET A 448 15.92 -42.32 -4.13
C MET A 448 15.42 -41.28 -3.13
N ARG A 449 16.33 -40.64 -2.39
CA ARG A 449 15.98 -39.52 -1.51
C ARG A 449 15.44 -38.37 -2.36
N VAL A 450 14.37 -37.70 -1.93
CA VAL A 450 13.79 -36.53 -2.61
C VAL A 450 13.43 -35.45 -1.62
N THR A 451 13.70 -34.19 -1.98
CA THR A 451 13.22 -33.03 -1.20
C THR A 451 11.88 -32.52 -1.75
N THR A 452 11.13 -31.77 -0.95
CA THR A 452 9.90 -31.10 -1.39
C THR A 452 10.19 -30.24 -2.65
N GLY A 453 9.40 -30.44 -3.70
CA GLY A 453 9.57 -29.75 -4.99
C GLY A 453 10.62 -30.32 -5.94
N ALA A 454 11.46 -31.28 -5.53
CA ALA A 454 12.41 -31.94 -6.43
C ALA A 454 11.72 -32.83 -7.46
N PRO A 455 12.33 -33.09 -8.64
CA PRO A 455 11.74 -33.99 -9.64
C PRO A 455 11.78 -35.45 -9.17
N ILE A 456 10.74 -36.21 -9.51
CA ILE A 456 10.70 -37.65 -9.27
C ILE A 456 11.54 -38.37 -10.34
N PRO A 457 12.46 -39.28 -9.95
CA PRO A 457 13.25 -40.08 -10.90
C PRO A 457 12.38 -41.06 -11.70
N CYS A 458 12.89 -41.50 -12.85
CA CYS A 458 12.25 -42.57 -13.60
C CYS A 458 12.16 -43.86 -12.77
N GLY A 459 11.12 -44.66 -12.99
CA GLY A 459 10.92 -45.96 -12.32
C GLY A 459 10.19 -45.92 -10.99
N ALA A 460 10.24 -44.80 -10.27
CA ALA A 460 9.41 -44.52 -9.09
C ALA A 460 7.99 -44.05 -9.49
N ASP A 461 6.99 -44.35 -8.66
CA ASP A 461 5.59 -43.99 -8.89
C ASP A 461 4.85 -43.44 -7.65
N ALA A 462 5.54 -43.31 -6.51
CA ALA A 462 5.02 -42.75 -5.27
C ALA A 462 6.15 -42.08 -4.45
N VAL A 463 5.79 -41.18 -3.53
CA VAL A 463 6.71 -40.70 -2.49
C VAL A 463 6.24 -41.18 -1.12
N VAL A 464 7.18 -41.56 -0.26
CA VAL A 464 6.95 -41.77 1.18
C VAL A 464 7.65 -40.65 1.93
N GLN A 465 6.90 -39.93 2.74
CA GLN A 465 7.41 -38.85 3.60
C GLN A 465 8.44 -39.40 4.61
N VAL A 466 9.46 -38.62 4.97
CA VAL A 466 10.55 -39.07 5.85
C VAL A 466 10.05 -39.59 7.22
N GLU A 467 8.94 -39.06 7.71
CA GLU A 467 8.31 -39.45 8.98
C GLU A 467 7.77 -40.90 8.99
N ASP A 468 7.53 -41.49 7.82
CA ASP A 468 7.09 -42.89 7.65
C ASP A 468 8.26 -43.84 7.31
N THR A 469 9.48 -43.49 7.73
CA THR A 469 10.71 -44.27 7.46
C THR A 469 11.65 -44.38 8.66
N GLU A 470 12.49 -45.43 8.69
CA GLU A 470 13.62 -45.57 9.62
C GLU A 470 14.92 -45.68 8.82
N LEU A 471 15.92 -44.83 9.09
CA LEU A 471 17.25 -44.98 8.51
C LEU A 471 17.95 -46.23 9.11
N LEU A 472 18.53 -47.08 8.26
CA LEU A 472 19.16 -48.34 8.66
C LEU A 472 20.68 -48.34 8.51
N ARG A 473 21.20 -47.67 7.48
CA ARG A 473 22.64 -47.46 7.29
C ARG A 473 22.93 -46.14 6.58
N GLU A 474 23.96 -45.47 7.07
CA GLU A 474 24.62 -44.28 6.52
C GLU A 474 26.09 -44.59 6.20
N SER A 475 26.79 -43.66 5.53
CA SER A 475 28.23 -43.72 5.30
C SER A 475 29.04 -43.55 6.60
N GLU A 476 30.32 -43.96 6.62
CA GLU A 476 31.17 -43.89 7.83
C GLU A 476 31.42 -42.45 8.33
N ASP A 477 31.21 -41.46 7.48
CA ASP A 477 31.30 -40.02 7.75
C ASP A 477 29.93 -39.34 7.95
N GLY A 478 28.82 -40.08 7.84
CA GLY A 478 27.46 -39.58 8.07
C GLY A 478 26.94 -38.61 6.99
N THR A 479 27.51 -38.64 5.77
CA THR A 479 27.16 -37.72 4.68
C THR A 479 26.16 -38.31 3.67
N GLU A 480 26.15 -39.63 3.47
CA GLU A 480 25.22 -40.32 2.57
C GLU A 480 24.36 -41.34 3.32
N GLU A 481 23.04 -41.30 3.07
CA GLU A 481 22.12 -42.35 3.50
C GLU A 481 22.17 -43.52 2.50
N LEU A 482 22.35 -44.75 2.98
CA LEU A 482 22.61 -45.93 2.13
C LEU A 482 21.46 -46.95 2.13
N GLU A 483 20.81 -47.18 3.28
CA GLU A 483 19.66 -48.08 3.42
C GLU A 483 18.60 -47.50 4.37
N VAL A 484 17.32 -47.63 3.98
CA VAL A 484 16.16 -47.14 4.73
C VAL A 484 15.05 -48.20 4.78
N ARG A 485 14.32 -48.26 5.88
CA ARG A 485 13.06 -49.01 6.00
C ARG A 485 11.89 -48.12 5.66
N ILE A 486 11.10 -48.53 4.68
CA ILE A 486 9.78 -47.95 4.41
C ILE A 486 8.76 -48.60 5.37
N LEU A 487 8.11 -47.82 6.24
CA LEU A 487 7.17 -48.36 7.23
C LEU A 487 5.76 -48.61 6.65
N VAL A 488 5.36 -47.83 5.65
CA VAL A 488 3.97 -47.77 5.15
C VAL A 488 3.82 -48.32 3.72
N GLN A 489 2.65 -48.89 3.43
CA GLN A 489 2.29 -49.28 2.07
C GLN A 489 1.86 -48.05 1.28
N ALA A 490 2.78 -47.51 0.47
CA ALA A 490 2.51 -46.40 -0.43
C ALA A 490 1.43 -46.75 -1.47
N ARG A 491 0.70 -45.73 -1.95
CA ARG A 491 -0.24 -45.81 -3.08
C ARG A 491 0.41 -45.20 -4.34
N PRO A 492 0.21 -45.76 -5.54
CA PRO A 492 0.65 -45.14 -6.77
C PRO A 492 0.10 -43.71 -6.90
N GLY A 493 0.98 -42.76 -7.19
CA GLY A 493 0.69 -41.33 -7.30
C GLY A 493 0.61 -40.55 -5.99
N GLN A 494 0.82 -41.17 -4.81
CA GLN A 494 0.80 -40.40 -3.55
C GLN A 494 2.00 -39.45 -3.46
N ASP A 495 1.75 -38.26 -2.89
CA ASP A 495 2.73 -37.19 -2.64
C ASP A 495 3.59 -36.79 -3.85
N ILE A 496 3.04 -36.97 -5.06
CA ILE A 496 3.59 -36.49 -6.33
C ILE A 496 2.58 -35.52 -6.96
N ARG A 497 3.05 -34.36 -7.43
CA ARG A 497 2.33 -33.49 -8.38
C ARG A 497 2.76 -33.87 -9.81
N PRO A 498 1.91 -34.50 -10.64
CA PRO A 498 2.25 -34.83 -12.02
C PRO A 498 2.51 -33.60 -12.89
N ILE A 499 3.10 -33.81 -14.07
CA ILE A 499 3.32 -32.75 -15.07
C ILE A 499 1.99 -32.07 -15.40
N GLY A 500 1.91 -30.76 -15.22
CA GLY A 500 0.72 -29.96 -15.50
C GLY A 500 -0.46 -30.23 -14.56
N HIS A 501 -0.18 -30.59 -13.31
CA HIS A 501 -1.18 -30.73 -12.24
C HIS A 501 -1.85 -29.38 -11.90
N ASP A 502 -1.07 -28.31 -11.82
CA ASP A 502 -1.53 -26.99 -11.35
C ASP A 502 -1.89 -26.05 -12.51
N ILE A 503 -1.13 -26.11 -13.61
CA ILE A 503 -1.36 -25.35 -14.87
C ILE A 503 -0.91 -26.20 -16.05
N LYS A 504 -1.70 -26.28 -17.12
CA LYS A 504 -1.34 -27.00 -18.35
C LYS A 504 -0.84 -26.06 -19.45
N ARG A 505 0.12 -26.54 -20.24
CA ARG A 505 0.56 -25.84 -21.45
C ARG A 505 -0.61 -25.64 -22.41
N GLY A 506 -0.83 -24.39 -22.82
CA GLY A 506 -1.95 -23.94 -23.65
C GLY A 506 -3.19 -23.50 -22.86
N GLU A 507 -3.19 -23.61 -21.54
CA GLU A 507 -4.29 -23.14 -20.68
C GLU A 507 -4.30 -21.61 -20.57
N CYS A 508 -5.49 -20.99 -20.60
CA CYS A 508 -5.66 -19.56 -20.36
C CYS A 508 -5.63 -19.30 -18.85
N VAL A 509 -4.55 -18.69 -18.37
CA VAL A 509 -4.33 -18.46 -16.93
C VAL A 509 -4.89 -17.13 -16.43
N LEU A 510 -5.01 -16.14 -17.32
CA LEU A 510 -5.66 -14.86 -17.05
C LEU A 510 -6.42 -14.41 -18.31
N ALA A 511 -7.69 -14.05 -18.13
CA ALA A 511 -8.55 -13.59 -19.22
C ALA A 511 -8.44 -12.07 -19.44
N LYS A 512 -8.74 -11.64 -20.67
CA LYS A 512 -9.01 -10.25 -21.02
C LYS A 512 -10.09 -9.66 -20.12
N GLY A 513 -9.86 -8.46 -19.59
CA GLY A 513 -10.76 -7.79 -18.65
C GLY A 513 -10.48 -8.10 -17.17
N THR A 514 -9.55 -8.99 -16.85
CA THR A 514 -9.05 -9.16 -15.47
C THR A 514 -8.32 -7.90 -15.01
N HIS A 515 -8.79 -7.32 -13.90
CA HIS A 515 -8.13 -6.26 -13.14
C HIS A 515 -7.10 -6.89 -12.19
N MET A 516 -5.82 -6.56 -12.36
CA MET A 516 -4.71 -7.32 -11.77
C MET A 516 -4.30 -6.84 -10.38
N GLY A 517 -4.20 -7.77 -9.43
CA GLY A 517 -3.56 -7.60 -8.14
C GLY A 517 -2.30 -8.48 -8.00
N PRO A 518 -1.75 -8.63 -6.78
CA PRO A 518 -0.47 -9.31 -6.57
C PRO A 518 -0.46 -10.80 -6.96
N SER A 519 -1.63 -11.45 -6.92
CA SER A 519 -1.78 -12.84 -7.35
C SER A 519 -1.59 -12.98 -8.85
N GLU A 520 -2.16 -12.06 -9.63
CA GLU A 520 -2.14 -12.04 -11.09
C GLU A 520 -0.74 -11.70 -11.59
N ILE A 521 -0.06 -10.72 -10.97
CA ILE A 521 1.35 -10.40 -11.24
C ILE A 521 2.25 -11.61 -10.96
N GLY A 522 2.00 -12.34 -9.86
CA GLY A 522 2.68 -13.60 -9.57
C GLY A 522 2.37 -14.71 -10.57
N LEU A 523 1.17 -14.74 -11.18
CA LEU A 523 0.77 -15.73 -12.17
C LEU A 523 1.42 -15.46 -13.54
N LEU A 524 1.49 -14.19 -13.96
CA LEU A 524 2.28 -13.74 -15.12
C LEU A 524 3.75 -14.14 -15.00
N ALA A 525 4.34 -13.91 -13.82
CA ALA A 525 5.69 -14.36 -13.50
C ALA A 525 5.82 -15.89 -13.53
N THR A 526 4.80 -16.63 -13.10
CA THR A 526 4.79 -18.11 -13.07
C THR A 526 4.81 -18.70 -14.48
N VAL A 527 3.97 -18.21 -15.40
CA VAL A 527 4.00 -18.62 -16.83
C VAL A 527 5.13 -17.98 -17.63
N GLY A 528 5.89 -17.05 -17.04
CA GLY A 528 6.99 -16.35 -17.68
C GLY A 528 6.55 -15.50 -18.86
N VAL A 529 5.45 -14.75 -18.68
CA VAL A 529 4.96 -13.72 -19.61
C VAL A 529 5.26 -12.37 -18.96
N THR A 530 6.39 -11.77 -19.35
CA THR A 530 6.94 -10.58 -18.69
C THR A 530 6.46 -9.25 -19.25
N GLU A 531 5.91 -9.26 -20.47
CA GLU A 531 5.29 -8.10 -21.13
C GLU A 531 3.81 -8.45 -21.40
N VAL A 532 2.89 -7.53 -21.14
CA VAL A 532 1.45 -7.74 -21.29
C VAL A 532 0.77 -6.51 -21.89
N GLU A 533 -0.19 -6.75 -22.80
CA GLU A 533 -1.09 -5.70 -23.28
C GLU A 533 -2.18 -5.40 -22.24
N VAL A 534 -2.26 -4.13 -21.83
CA VAL A 534 -3.21 -3.61 -20.84
C VAL A 534 -3.94 -2.39 -21.37
N GLN A 535 -5.02 -2.01 -20.70
CA GLN A 535 -5.67 -0.72 -20.92
C GLN A 535 -4.84 0.42 -20.32
N LYS A 536 -4.83 1.58 -21.01
CA LYS A 536 -4.16 2.80 -20.52
C LYS A 536 -4.85 3.36 -19.28
N PHE A 537 -4.05 3.87 -18.35
CA PHE A 537 -4.55 4.75 -17.30
C PHE A 537 -4.84 6.15 -17.89
N PRO A 538 -5.98 6.77 -17.56
CA PRO A 538 -6.25 8.17 -17.92
C PRO A 538 -5.26 9.11 -17.24
N VAL A 539 -4.72 10.07 -18.00
CA VAL A 539 -4.00 11.21 -17.42
C VAL A 539 -5.01 12.26 -16.95
N VAL A 540 -4.86 12.75 -15.72
CA VAL A 540 -5.85 13.64 -15.09
C VAL A 540 -5.26 14.99 -14.70
N ALA A 541 -5.69 16.06 -15.36
CA ALA A 541 -5.32 17.43 -15.00
C ALA A 541 -6.25 18.01 -13.93
N VAL A 542 -5.69 18.72 -12.93
CA VAL A 542 -6.43 19.32 -11.82
C VAL A 542 -6.05 20.80 -11.67
N MET A 543 -7.07 21.67 -11.61
CA MET A 543 -6.96 23.11 -11.37
C MET A 543 -7.96 23.59 -10.31
N SER A 544 -7.59 24.60 -9.53
CA SER A 544 -8.54 25.35 -8.68
C SER A 544 -8.79 26.74 -9.27
N THR A 545 -10.02 27.25 -9.16
CA THR A 545 -10.44 28.54 -9.71
C THR A 545 -11.03 29.42 -8.60
N GLY A 546 -10.47 30.60 -8.39
CA GLY A 546 -10.96 31.53 -7.36
C GLY A 546 -10.01 32.69 -7.08
N ASN A 547 -10.47 33.93 -7.23
CA ASN A 547 -9.68 35.12 -6.85
C ASN A 547 -9.38 35.19 -5.33
N GLU A 548 -10.10 34.46 -4.48
CA GLU A 548 -9.82 34.32 -3.05
C GLU A 548 -8.65 33.37 -2.74
N LEU A 549 -8.17 32.60 -3.71
CA LEU A 549 -7.20 31.55 -3.47
C LEU A 549 -5.76 32.06 -3.36
N LEU A 550 -4.96 31.29 -2.63
CA LEU A 550 -3.51 31.30 -2.51
C LEU A 550 -3.02 29.83 -2.46
N ASN A 551 -1.75 29.56 -2.74
CA ASN A 551 -1.19 28.22 -2.64
C ASN A 551 -1.02 27.78 -1.18
N PRO A 552 -0.85 26.48 -0.88
CA PRO A 552 -0.58 26.00 0.47
C PRO A 552 0.63 26.65 1.15
N GLU A 553 1.64 27.03 0.37
CA GLU A 553 2.93 27.60 0.81
C GLU A 553 2.83 29.11 1.11
N ASP A 554 1.82 29.81 0.58
CA ASP A 554 1.66 31.26 0.69
C ASP A 554 1.12 31.68 2.07
N ASP A 555 1.52 32.86 2.56
CA ASP A 555 0.96 33.45 3.79
C ASP A 555 -0.43 34.05 3.58
N LEU A 556 -1.30 33.96 4.61
CA LEU A 556 -2.68 34.45 4.50
C LEU A 556 -2.75 35.98 4.46
N HIS A 557 -3.65 36.50 3.64
CA HIS A 557 -3.94 37.93 3.48
C HIS A 557 -5.45 38.20 3.66
N PRO A 558 -5.88 39.44 3.94
CA PRO A 558 -7.31 39.75 4.12
C PRO A 558 -8.16 39.33 2.92
N GLY A 559 -9.19 38.52 3.16
CA GLY A 559 -10.07 37.99 2.11
C GLY A 559 -9.49 36.84 1.28
N LYS A 560 -8.32 36.31 1.65
CA LYS A 560 -7.68 35.15 1.00
C LYS A 560 -7.76 33.88 1.86
N ILE A 561 -7.75 32.73 1.20
CA ILE A 561 -7.70 31.38 1.80
C ILE A 561 -6.80 30.45 0.96
N ARG A 562 -6.18 29.45 1.59
CA ARG A 562 -5.33 28.48 0.90
C ARG A 562 -6.15 27.45 0.13
N ASP A 563 -5.73 27.16 -1.09
CA ASP A 563 -6.28 26.10 -1.93
C ASP A 563 -5.96 24.71 -1.36
N SER A 564 -6.98 24.07 -0.81
CA SER A 564 -6.94 22.69 -0.31
C SER A 564 -7.64 21.71 -1.25
N ASN A 565 -8.46 22.20 -2.18
CA ASN A 565 -9.24 21.37 -3.09
C ASN A 565 -8.32 20.66 -4.08
N ARG A 566 -7.38 21.39 -4.71
CA ARG A 566 -6.43 20.83 -5.68
C ARG A 566 -5.58 19.72 -5.09
N SER A 567 -4.94 19.95 -3.94
CA SER A 567 -4.11 18.96 -3.25
C SER A 567 -4.90 17.71 -2.85
N THR A 568 -6.13 17.89 -2.33
CA THR A 568 -6.95 16.74 -1.91
C THR A 568 -7.46 15.94 -3.12
N LEU A 569 -7.86 16.59 -4.21
CA LEU A 569 -8.27 15.94 -5.46
C LEU A 569 -7.10 15.15 -6.08
N LEU A 570 -5.92 15.77 -6.18
CA LEU A 570 -4.71 15.11 -6.68
C LEU A 570 -4.39 13.85 -5.87
N ALA A 571 -4.42 13.93 -4.54
CA ALA A 571 -4.21 12.78 -3.67
C ALA A 571 -5.24 11.65 -3.87
N THR A 572 -6.54 11.97 -3.96
CA THR A 572 -7.60 10.97 -4.23
C THR A 572 -7.42 10.25 -5.58
N ILE A 573 -6.88 10.95 -6.58
CA ILE A 573 -6.61 10.38 -7.91
C ILE A 573 -5.36 9.50 -7.89
N GLN A 574 -4.32 9.93 -7.15
CA GLN A 574 -3.07 9.20 -6.94
C GLN A 574 -3.25 7.93 -6.09
N GLU A 575 -4.16 7.93 -5.11
CA GLU A 575 -4.54 6.76 -4.30
C GLU A 575 -5.09 5.61 -5.18
N HIS A 576 -5.70 5.94 -6.32
CA HIS A 576 -6.14 4.97 -7.31
C HIS A 576 -5.11 4.67 -8.42
N GLY A 577 -3.87 5.17 -8.30
CA GLY A 577 -2.76 4.87 -9.20
C GLY A 577 -2.72 5.68 -10.51
N TYR A 578 -3.62 6.63 -10.71
CA TYR A 578 -3.70 7.39 -11.97
C TYR A 578 -2.64 8.52 -12.04
N PRO A 579 -1.99 8.74 -13.21
CA PRO A 579 -1.07 9.84 -13.42
C PRO A 579 -1.79 11.20 -13.42
N THR A 580 -1.24 12.17 -12.68
CA THR A 580 -1.86 13.47 -12.44
C THR A 580 -1.02 14.64 -12.96
N ILE A 581 -1.70 15.71 -13.39
CA ILE A 581 -1.09 16.98 -13.80
C ILE A 581 -1.68 18.10 -12.94
N ASN A 582 -0.81 18.89 -12.31
CA ASN A 582 -1.18 20.05 -11.51
C ASN A 582 -1.12 21.30 -12.40
N LEU A 583 -2.27 21.93 -12.67
CA LEU A 583 -2.39 23.16 -13.48
C LEU A 583 -2.47 24.44 -12.62
N GLY A 584 -2.25 24.34 -11.30
CA GLY A 584 -2.19 25.51 -10.42
C GLY A 584 -3.55 26.10 -10.01
N ILE A 585 -3.49 27.38 -9.63
CA ILE A 585 -4.64 28.24 -9.30
C ILE A 585 -4.86 29.19 -10.46
N VAL A 586 -6.11 29.35 -10.88
CA VAL A 586 -6.51 30.23 -11.98
C VAL A 586 -7.50 31.28 -11.48
N GLY A 587 -7.32 32.53 -11.92
CA GLY A 587 -8.18 33.64 -11.53
C GLY A 587 -9.58 33.55 -12.16
N ASP A 588 -10.57 34.19 -11.54
CA ASP A 588 -11.91 34.26 -12.15
C ASP A 588 -11.95 35.32 -13.26
N ASN A 589 -11.37 34.99 -14.42
CA ASN A 589 -11.53 35.72 -15.68
C ASN A 589 -11.57 34.71 -16.85
N PRO A 590 -12.27 35.00 -17.96
CA PRO A 590 -12.40 34.05 -19.07
C PRO A 590 -11.06 33.65 -19.73
N ASP A 591 -10.13 34.59 -19.90
CA ASP A 591 -8.88 34.37 -20.63
C ASP A 591 -7.97 33.33 -19.95
N ASP A 592 -7.69 33.49 -18.66
CA ASP A 592 -6.86 32.54 -17.91
C ASP A 592 -7.56 31.17 -17.79
N LEU A 593 -8.89 31.14 -17.66
CA LEU A 593 -9.67 29.90 -17.65
C LEU A 593 -9.58 29.16 -18.99
N LEU A 594 -9.75 29.85 -20.12
CA LEU A 594 -9.65 29.24 -21.45
C LEU A 594 -8.23 28.74 -21.72
N ASN A 595 -7.20 29.52 -21.36
CA ASN A 595 -5.81 29.13 -21.51
C ASN A 595 -5.46 27.86 -20.72
N ALA A 596 -5.85 27.80 -19.43
CA ALA A 596 -5.57 26.64 -18.59
C ALA A 596 -6.40 25.39 -18.98
N LEU A 597 -7.64 25.57 -19.46
CA LEU A 597 -8.44 24.47 -20.01
C LEU A 597 -7.77 23.91 -21.28
N ASN A 598 -7.32 24.76 -22.21
CA ASN A 598 -6.60 24.34 -23.40
C ASN A 598 -5.27 23.63 -23.08
N GLU A 599 -4.53 24.10 -22.08
CA GLU A 599 -3.35 23.40 -21.58
C GLU A 599 -3.72 21.99 -21.07
N GLY A 600 -4.77 21.88 -20.25
CA GLY A 600 -5.29 20.60 -19.76
C GLY A 600 -5.68 19.64 -20.89
N ILE A 601 -6.41 20.13 -21.91
CA ILE A 601 -6.85 19.34 -23.08
C ILE A 601 -5.65 18.76 -23.83
N SER A 602 -4.58 19.55 -23.99
CA SER A 602 -3.37 19.14 -24.72
C SER A 602 -2.51 18.13 -23.94
N ARG A 603 -2.69 18.00 -22.62
CA ARG A 603 -1.81 17.23 -21.73
C ARG A 603 -2.48 16.05 -21.01
N ALA A 604 -3.81 16.02 -20.92
CA ALA A 604 -4.57 15.06 -20.12
C ALA A 604 -5.83 14.55 -20.85
N ASP A 605 -6.43 13.46 -20.36
CA ASP A 605 -7.66 12.88 -20.88
C ASP A 605 -8.90 13.30 -20.08
N VAL A 606 -8.69 13.60 -18.80
CA VAL A 606 -9.69 14.15 -17.88
C VAL A 606 -9.18 15.45 -17.29
N ILE A 607 -10.05 16.44 -17.21
CA ILE A 607 -9.78 17.75 -16.60
C ILE A 607 -10.76 17.95 -15.45
N ILE A 608 -10.22 18.29 -14.29
CA ILE A 608 -10.99 18.52 -13.07
C ILE A 608 -10.74 19.96 -12.60
N THR A 609 -11.81 20.73 -12.51
CA THR A 609 -11.76 22.08 -11.94
C THR A 609 -12.43 22.11 -10.58
N SER A 610 -12.06 23.07 -9.73
CA SER A 610 -12.73 23.31 -8.46
C SER A 610 -12.99 24.81 -8.22
N GLY A 611 -14.25 25.21 -8.23
CA GLY A 611 -14.69 26.61 -8.14
C GLY A 611 -15.50 27.06 -9.37
N GLY A 612 -15.88 28.34 -9.43
CA GLY A 612 -16.46 28.95 -10.64
C GLY A 612 -17.77 28.36 -11.22
N VAL A 613 -18.47 27.45 -10.52
CA VAL A 613 -19.61 26.66 -11.05
C VAL A 613 -21.00 27.01 -10.50
N SER A 614 -21.16 28.00 -9.64
CA SER A 614 -22.45 28.30 -8.99
C SER A 614 -23.29 29.30 -9.82
N MET A 615 -23.87 30.31 -9.18
CA MET A 615 -24.60 31.44 -9.78
C MET A 615 -23.93 32.79 -9.43
N GLY A 616 -22.64 32.75 -9.09
CA GLY A 616 -21.83 33.91 -8.75
C GLY A 616 -21.58 34.84 -9.94
N GLU A 617 -21.15 36.06 -9.64
CA GLU A 617 -20.91 37.10 -10.66
C GLU A 617 -19.71 36.79 -11.55
N LYS A 618 -18.73 36.06 -11.02
CA LYS A 618 -17.51 35.65 -11.72
C LYS A 618 -17.48 34.16 -12.06
N ASP A 619 -18.62 33.48 -12.01
CA ASP A 619 -18.73 32.03 -12.27
C ASP A 619 -18.73 31.78 -13.80
N TYR A 620 -17.63 32.18 -14.44
CA TYR A 620 -17.48 32.19 -15.90
C TYR A 620 -17.28 30.81 -16.51
N LEU A 621 -16.81 29.82 -15.73
CA LEU A 621 -16.36 28.53 -16.25
C LEU A 621 -17.41 27.83 -17.11
N LYS A 622 -18.69 27.88 -16.73
CA LYS A 622 -19.80 27.32 -17.51
C LYS A 622 -20.02 28.01 -18.86
N GLN A 623 -19.71 29.30 -18.94
CA GLN A 623 -19.80 30.09 -20.17
C GLN A 623 -18.58 29.85 -21.05
N VAL A 624 -17.37 29.76 -20.47
CA VAL A 624 -16.15 29.41 -21.22
C VAL A 624 -16.29 28.03 -21.87
N LEU A 625 -16.76 27.02 -21.12
CA LEU A 625 -16.95 25.66 -21.63
C LEU A 625 -17.95 25.58 -22.80
N ASP A 626 -19.07 26.29 -22.72
CA ASP A 626 -20.15 26.27 -23.73
C ASP A 626 -19.83 27.18 -24.94
N ILE A 627 -19.40 28.41 -24.67
CA ILE A 627 -19.30 29.49 -25.68
C ILE A 627 -17.92 29.56 -26.33
N ASP A 628 -16.82 29.52 -25.55
CA ASP A 628 -15.46 29.69 -26.09
C ASP A 628 -14.82 28.34 -26.46
N LEU A 629 -15.22 27.26 -25.77
CA LEU A 629 -14.63 25.92 -25.89
C LEU A 629 -15.56 24.90 -26.59
N HIS A 630 -16.84 25.22 -26.77
CA HIS A 630 -17.84 24.39 -27.45
C HIS A 630 -17.96 22.95 -26.89
N ALA A 631 -17.65 22.74 -25.61
CA ALA A 631 -17.79 21.46 -24.92
C ALA A 631 -19.26 21.18 -24.59
N GLN A 632 -19.72 19.97 -24.88
CA GLN A 632 -21.10 19.56 -24.59
C GLN A 632 -21.30 19.37 -23.09
N ILE A 633 -21.93 20.36 -22.42
CA ILE A 633 -22.32 20.26 -21.01
C ILE A 633 -23.57 19.36 -20.88
N HIS A 634 -23.39 18.16 -20.32
CA HIS A 634 -24.47 17.17 -20.15
C HIS A 634 -25.37 17.49 -18.96
N PHE A 635 -24.79 18.00 -17.87
CA PHE A 635 -25.51 18.58 -16.75
C PHE A 635 -24.67 19.65 -16.05
N GLY A 636 -25.35 20.67 -15.52
CA GLY A 636 -24.73 21.74 -14.71
C GLY A 636 -25.24 21.84 -13.28
N ARG A 637 -26.16 20.96 -12.86
CA ARG A 637 -26.67 20.83 -11.48
C ARG A 637 -27.15 19.41 -11.20
N VAL A 638 -26.90 18.92 -9.98
CA VAL A 638 -27.34 17.60 -9.51
C VAL A 638 -28.13 17.72 -8.21
N PHE A 639 -29.22 16.96 -8.08
CA PHE A 639 -30.07 16.88 -6.90
C PHE A 639 -29.42 16.02 -5.81
N MET A 640 -28.39 16.57 -5.18
CA MET A 640 -27.59 15.91 -4.15
C MET A 640 -27.09 16.90 -3.09
N LYS A 641 -26.69 16.36 -1.93
CA LYS A 641 -26.06 17.12 -0.84
C LYS A 641 -24.88 16.32 -0.27
N PRO A 642 -23.68 16.92 -0.09
CA PRO A 642 -23.16 18.06 -0.83
C PRO A 642 -23.13 17.80 -2.36
N GLY A 643 -22.78 18.80 -3.18
CA GLY A 643 -22.59 18.59 -4.63
C GLY A 643 -23.55 19.32 -5.61
N LEU A 644 -24.45 20.18 -5.16
CA LEU A 644 -25.50 20.78 -6.01
C LEU A 644 -25.04 21.40 -7.36
N PRO A 645 -23.96 22.20 -7.46
CA PRO A 645 -23.56 22.84 -8.71
C PRO A 645 -22.61 22.01 -9.59
N THR A 646 -22.35 20.74 -9.24
CA THR A 646 -21.46 19.85 -9.99
C THR A 646 -21.88 19.77 -11.45
N THR A 647 -20.88 19.85 -12.32
CA THR A 647 -21.05 20.03 -13.76
C THR A 647 -20.15 19.06 -14.51
N PHE A 648 -20.70 18.43 -15.55
CA PHE A 648 -19.98 17.46 -16.38
C PHE A 648 -20.18 17.81 -17.86
N ALA A 649 -19.07 17.85 -18.59
CA ALA A 649 -19.03 18.11 -20.02
C ALA A 649 -18.08 17.15 -20.73
N THR A 650 -18.29 16.96 -22.04
CA THR A 650 -17.37 16.25 -22.93
C THR A 650 -16.96 17.13 -24.10
N LEU A 651 -15.72 17.00 -24.51
CA LEU A 651 -15.17 17.67 -25.69
C LEU A 651 -14.55 16.62 -26.61
N ASP A 652 -15.00 16.59 -27.86
CA ASP A 652 -14.48 15.66 -28.88
C ASP A 652 -13.53 16.42 -29.80
N MET A 653 -12.22 16.10 -29.73
CA MET A 653 -11.15 16.72 -30.54
C MET A 653 -10.23 15.66 -31.13
N ASP A 654 -9.91 15.80 -32.42
CA ASP A 654 -9.04 14.90 -33.19
C ASP A 654 -9.41 13.40 -33.10
N GLY A 655 -10.70 13.11 -32.94
CA GLY A 655 -11.24 11.76 -32.75
C GLY A 655 -11.09 11.20 -31.33
N SER A 656 -10.50 11.97 -30.40
CA SER A 656 -10.41 11.65 -28.97
C SER A 656 -11.50 12.39 -28.18
N ARG A 657 -12.07 11.71 -27.17
CA ARG A 657 -13.00 12.33 -26.21
C ARG A 657 -12.28 12.71 -24.94
N LYS A 658 -12.35 13.98 -24.58
CA LYS A 658 -11.87 14.53 -23.31
C LYS A 658 -13.04 14.74 -22.35
N LEU A 659 -12.85 14.41 -21.07
CA LEU A 659 -13.87 14.59 -20.03
C LEU A 659 -13.55 15.81 -19.17
N ILE A 660 -14.55 16.62 -18.86
CA ILE A 660 -14.40 17.81 -18.02
C ILE A 660 -15.37 17.74 -16.85
N PHE A 661 -14.83 17.64 -15.64
CA PHE A 661 -15.57 17.67 -14.38
C PHE A 661 -15.32 18.98 -13.67
N ALA A 662 -16.33 19.85 -13.62
CA ALA A 662 -16.25 21.12 -12.93
C ALA A 662 -16.96 20.99 -11.57
N LEU A 663 -16.15 20.90 -10.51
CA LEU A 663 -16.59 20.49 -9.16
C LEU A 663 -16.83 21.71 -8.24
N PRO A 664 -17.65 21.57 -7.19
CA PRO A 664 -18.04 22.71 -6.35
C PRO A 664 -16.88 23.18 -5.44
N GLY A 665 -16.36 24.37 -5.70
CA GLY A 665 -15.37 25.02 -4.84
C GLY A 665 -15.97 25.96 -3.78
N ARG A 666 -17.21 26.43 -3.94
CA ARG A 666 -17.82 27.49 -3.11
C ARG A 666 -19.29 27.21 -2.80
N ASP A 667 -19.78 27.68 -1.65
CA ASP A 667 -21.20 27.59 -1.28
C ASP A 667 -21.92 28.96 -1.43
N GLY A 668 -23.19 28.92 -1.83
CA GLY A 668 -23.81 30.02 -2.61
C GLY A 668 -24.12 31.35 -1.90
N GLU A 669 -24.09 31.39 -0.56
CA GLU A 669 -24.60 32.55 0.21
C GLU A 669 -23.62 33.11 1.27
N ARG A 670 -22.45 32.49 1.49
CA ARG A 670 -21.48 32.96 2.50
C ARG A 670 -20.07 33.03 1.90
N VAL A 671 -19.59 34.28 1.77
CA VAL A 671 -18.47 34.71 0.93
C VAL A 671 -17.11 34.01 1.19
N TYR A 672 -16.92 33.41 2.36
CA TYR A 672 -15.60 33.18 2.98
C TYR A 672 -15.09 31.73 3.05
N TRP A 673 -15.72 30.75 2.41
CA TRP A 673 -15.35 29.34 2.59
C TRP A 673 -15.24 28.54 1.29
N CYS A 674 -14.05 27.96 1.08
CA CYS A 674 -13.88 26.81 0.19
C CYS A 674 -14.79 25.65 0.62
N ASN A 675 -15.15 24.82 -0.35
CA ASN A 675 -16.03 23.65 -0.21
C ASN A 675 -15.28 22.35 -0.55
N PRO A 676 -14.19 22.01 0.17
CA PRO A 676 -13.36 20.83 -0.15
C PRO A 676 -14.15 19.53 0.04
N VAL A 677 -15.20 19.56 0.88
CA VAL A 677 -16.10 18.43 1.08
C VAL A 677 -16.83 18.07 -0.22
N SER A 678 -17.45 19.06 -0.89
CA SER A 678 -18.16 18.79 -2.14
C SER A 678 -17.20 18.27 -3.22
N ALA A 679 -16.01 18.86 -3.34
CA ALA A 679 -15.02 18.44 -4.33
C ALA A 679 -14.67 16.95 -4.19
N VAL A 680 -14.30 16.49 -2.97
CA VAL A 680 -13.91 15.09 -2.74
C VAL A 680 -15.10 14.13 -2.80
N VAL A 681 -16.28 14.51 -2.29
CA VAL A 681 -17.50 13.68 -2.39
C VAL A 681 -17.90 13.47 -3.85
N THR A 682 -17.86 14.54 -4.67
CA THR A 682 -18.25 14.45 -6.09
C THR A 682 -17.15 13.87 -6.99
N CYS A 683 -15.88 13.98 -6.60
CA CYS A 683 -14.79 13.20 -7.19
C CYS A 683 -15.03 11.70 -6.99
N ASN A 684 -15.26 11.27 -5.74
CA ASN A 684 -15.55 9.87 -5.42
C ASN A 684 -16.80 9.34 -6.15
N LEU A 685 -17.88 10.12 -6.21
CA LEU A 685 -19.15 9.67 -6.81
C LEU A 685 -19.18 9.69 -8.35
N PHE A 686 -18.42 10.55 -9.02
CA PHE A 686 -18.48 10.70 -10.49
C PHE A 686 -17.14 10.48 -11.20
N VAL A 687 -16.07 11.12 -10.70
CA VAL A 687 -14.74 11.07 -11.35
C VAL A 687 -14.16 9.66 -11.22
N ILE A 688 -14.12 9.09 -10.02
CA ILE A 688 -13.47 7.78 -9.82
C ILE A 688 -14.14 6.65 -10.64
N PRO A 689 -15.49 6.54 -10.72
CA PRO A 689 -16.15 5.62 -11.66
C PRO A 689 -15.84 5.91 -13.14
N ALA A 690 -15.71 7.18 -13.55
CA ALA A 690 -15.29 7.50 -14.92
C ALA A 690 -13.85 7.01 -15.19
N LEU A 691 -12.90 7.31 -14.31
CA LEU A 691 -11.50 6.86 -14.45
C LEU A 691 -11.40 5.33 -14.47
N ARG A 692 -12.17 4.63 -13.62
CA ARG A 692 -12.28 3.15 -13.61
C ARG A 692 -12.77 2.60 -14.94
N LYS A 693 -13.73 3.28 -15.60
CA LYS A 693 -14.20 2.90 -16.94
C LYS A 693 -13.14 3.21 -18.02
N MET A 694 -12.41 4.32 -17.91
CA MET A 694 -11.36 4.70 -18.85
C MET A 694 -10.21 3.68 -18.87
N GLN A 695 -9.79 3.17 -17.71
CA GLN A 695 -8.85 2.04 -17.61
C GLN A 695 -9.50 0.66 -17.88
N GLY A 696 -10.75 0.62 -18.34
CA GLY A 696 -11.41 -0.59 -18.83
C GLY A 696 -11.90 -1.59 -17.77
N ILE A 697 -12.09 -1.20 -16.51
CA ILE A 697 -12.79 -2.07 -15.55
C ILE A 697 -14.23 -2.29 -16.07
N LEU A 698 -14.62 -3.56 -16.20
CA LEU A 698 -15.90 -3.99 -16.77
C LEU A 698 -17.11 -3.50 -15.95
N ASP A 699 -17.00 -3.53 -14.62
CA ASP A 699 -17.95 -2.88 -13.71
C ASP A 699 -17.25 -1.75 -12.94
N PRO A 700 -17.27 -0.50 -13.45
CA PRO A 700 -16.53 0.61 -12.85
C PRO A 700 -17.24 1.21 -11.61
N ARG A 701 -18.38 0.66 -11.20
CA ARG A 701 -19.20 1.18 -10.09
C ARG A 701 -18.44 1.09 -8.75
N PRO A 702 -18.78 1.94 -7.76
CA PRO A 702 -18.23 1.80 -6.42
C PRO A 702 -18.83 0.62 -5.66
N THR A 703 -18.05 0.01 -4.78
CA THR A 703 -18.55 -1.01 -3.85
C THR A 703 -19.47 -0.34 -2.83
N ILE A 704 -20.72 -0.79 -2.76
CA ILE A 704 -21.69 -0.36 -1.74
C ILE A 704 -21.91 -1.53 -0.79
N ILE A 705 -21.81 -1.27 0.52
CA ILE A 705 -22.07 -2.25 1.58
C ILE A 705 -23.21 -1.77 2.48
N LYS A 706 -23.88 -2.71 3.15
CA LYS A 706 -24.86 -2.41 4.20
C LYS A 706 -24.17 -2.21 5.54
N ALA A 707 -24.50 -1.14 6.26
CA ALA A 707 -23.95 -0.81 7.57
C ALA A 707 -25.04 -0.33 8.53
N ARG A 708 -24.79 -0.41 9.85
CA ARG A 708 -25.65 0.10 10.92
C ARG A 708 -25.30 1.55 11.27
N LEU A 709 -26.28 2.45 11.33
CA LEU A 709 -26.05 3.84 11.79
C LEU A 709 -25.59 3.88 13.25
N SER A 710 -24.48 4.56 13.57
CA SER A 710 -24.03 4.76 14.96
C SER A 710 -24.92 5.68 15.80
N CYS A 711 -25.70 6.54 15.13
CA CYS A 711 -26.48 7.62 15.71
C CYS A 711 -27.61 8.03 14.74
N ASP A 712 -28.66 8.62 15.27
CA ASP A 712 -29.80 9.13 14.51
C ASP A 712 -29.41 10.27 13.56
N VAL A 713 -30.00 10.30 12.36
CA VAL A 713 -29.68 11.28 11.29
C VAL A 713 -30.97 11.81 10.65
N LYS A 714 -31.15 13.13 10.65
CA LYS A 714 -32.27 13.80 9.98
C LYS A 714 -32.02 13.94 8.48
N LEU A 715 -33.03 13.64 7.67
CA LEU A 715 -32.91 13.60 6.20
C LEU A 715 -33.16 14.98 5.57
N ASP A 716 -32.35 15.32 4.55
CA ASP A 716 -32.56 16.47 3.66
C ASP A 716 -33.57 16.12 2.55
N PRO A 717 -34.25 17.09 1.92
CA PRO A 717 -35.06 16.82 0.72
C PRO A 717 -34.27 16.19 -0.45
N ARG A 718 -32.93 16.27 -0.45
CA ARG A 718 -32.03 15.60 -1.41
C ARG A 718 -31.42 14.33 -0.79
N PRO A 719 -31.02 13.33 -1.60
CA PRO A 719 -30.11 12.30 -1.13
C PRO A 719 -28.83 12.95 -0.59
N GLU A 720 -28.36 12.48 0.57
CA GLU A 720 -27.27 13.11 1.30
C GLU A 720 -26.10 12.16 1.56
N TYR A 721 -24.90 12.61 1.20
CA TYR A 721 -23.66 11.84 1.23
C TYR A 721 -22.82 12.25 2.45
N HIS A 722 -23.02 11.54 3.56
CA HIS A 722 -22.29 11.75 4.81
C HIS A 722 -21.00 10.95 4.83
N ARG A 723 -19.94 11.48 5.43
CA ARG A 723 -18.70 10.71 5.62
C ARG A 723 -18.76 9.92 6.91
N CYS A 724 -18.36 8.66 6.82
CA CYS A 724 -18.31 7.76 7.96
C CYS A 724 -16.99 7.02 8.06
N ILE A 725 -16.73 6.54 9.27
CA ILE A 725 -15.81 5.46 9.55
C ILE A 725 -16.65 4.18 9.67
N LEU A 726 -16.36 3.20 8.81
CA LEU A 726 -16.87 1.84 8.88
C LEU A 726 -15.99 1.03 9.83
N THR A 727 -16.60 0.44 10.85
CA THR A 727 -15.93 -0.40 11.85
C THR A 727 -16.69 -1.70 12.03
N TRP A 728 -16.01 -2.83 11.90
CA TRP A 728 -16.56 -4.14 12.29
C TRP A 728 -16.35 -4.37 13.78
N HIS A 729 -17.43 -4.70 14.49
CA HIS A 729 -17.33 -5.20 15.87
C HIS A 729 -17.17 -6.72 15.87
N HIS A 730 -16.48 -7.24 16.88
CA HIS A 730 -16.28 -8.68 17.01
C HIS A 730 -17.64 -9.40 17.13
N GLN A 731 -17.82 -10.46 16.32
CA GLN A 731 -19.05 -11.27 16.22
C GLN A 731 -20.30 -10.54 15.66
N GLU A 732 -20.22 -9.29 15.19
CA GLU A 732 -21.33 -8.64 14.45
C GLU A 732 -21.21 -8.86 12.92
N PRO A 733 -22.31 -9.21 12.22
CA PRO A 733 -22.28 -9.47 10.77
C PRO A 733 -22.33 -8.21 9.89
N LEU A 734 -22.65 -7.05 10.46
CA LEU A 734 -22.70 -5.76 9.77
C LEU A 734 -21.73 -4.78 10.45
N PRO A 735 -20.98 -3.97 9.67
CA PRO A 735 -20.21 -2.86 10.23
C PRO A 735 -21.13 -1.80 10.80
N TRP A 736 -20.62 -1.05 11.78
CA TRP A 736 -21.21 0.22 12.20
C TRP A 736 -20.60 1.35 11.38
N ALA A 737 -21.45 2.22 10.84
CA ALA A 737 -21.07 3.44 10.14
C ALA A 737 -21.17 4.62 11.12
N GLN A 738 -20.01 5.08 11.59
CA GLN A 738 -19.91 6.24 12.47
C GLN A 738 -19.69 7.52 11.67
N SER A 739 -20.67 8.44 11.70
CA SER A 739 -20.53 9.76 11.05
C SER A 739 -19.37 10.55 11.64
N THR A 740 -18.58 11.21 10.79
CA THR A 740 -17.40 12.02 11.17
C THR A 740 -17.74 13.37 11.84
N GLY A 741 -18.90 13.45 12.51
CA GLY A 741 -19.42 14.63 13.17
C GLY A 741 -20.10 15.60 12.19
N ASN A 742 -19.90 16.91 12.39
CA ASN A 742 -20.58 17.95 11.62
C ASN A 742 -20.24 17.87 10.12
N GLN A 743 -21.27 17.65 9.29
CA GLN A 743 -21.16 17.40 7.85
C GLN A 743 -21.18 18.66 6.98
N VAL A 744 -21.14 19.87 7.56
CA VAL A 744 -21.08 21.15 6.80
C VAL A 744 -20.00 21.13 5.71
N SER A 745 -20.37 21.65 4.55
CA SER A 745 -19.64 21.59 3.27
C SER A 745 -18.24 22.24 3.28
N SER A 746 -17.97 23.18 4.19
CA SER A 746 -16.63 23.76 4.35
C SER A 746 -15.72 23.00 5.33
N ARG A 747 -16.23 22.04 6.10
CA ARG A 747 -15.48 21.39 7.20
C ARG A 747 -14.64 20.21 6.69
N LEU A 748 -13.46 20.49 6.13
CA LEU A 748 -12.53 19.44 5.67
C LEU A 748 -12.17 18.41 6.77
N MET A 749 -12.14 18.82 8.04
CA MET A 749 -11.90 17.91 9.17
C MET A 749 -12.85 16.71 9.26
N SER A 750 -14.05 16.75 8.66
CA SER A 750 -14.95 15.58 8.57
C SER A 750 -14.62 14.61 7.41
N MET A 751 -13.49 14.79 6.72
CA MET A 751 -12.86 13.76 5.87
C MET A 751 -11.83 12.90 6.62
N ARG A 752 -11.29 13.37 7.75
CA ARG A 752 -10.16 12.70 8.40
C ARG A 752 -10.56 11.28 8.85
N SER A 753 -9.81 10.28 8.38
CA SER A 753 -10.07 8.85 8.62
C SER A 753 -11.40 8.31 8.06
N ALA A 754 -12.07 9.03 7.14
CA ALA A 754 -13.28 8.54 6.51
C ALA A 754 -12.95 7.49 5.43
N ASN A 755 -13.42 6.25 5.61
CA ASN A 755 -13.29 5.16 4.64
C ASN A 755 -14.60 4.87 3.88
N GLY A 756 -15.73 5.49 4.27
CA GLY A 756 -17.02 5.35 3.59
C GLY A 756 -17.82 6.65 3.43
N LEU A 757 -18.73 6.64 2.44
CA LEU A 757 -19.80 7.61 2.24
C LEU A 757 -21.16 6.95 2.49
N LEU A 758 -21.79 7.28 3.61
CA LEU A 758 -23.21 7.01 3.89
C LEU A 758 -24.09 7.61 2.79
N MET A 759 -24.92 6.78 2.18
CA MET A 759 -25.84 7.15 1.11
C MET A 759 -27.26 7.30 1.68
N LEU A 760 -27.55 8.47 2.27
CA LEU A 760 -28.83 8.72 2.92
C LEU A 760 -29.93 9.01 1.88
N PRO A 761 -31.12 8.39 2.01
CA PRO A 761 -32.23 8.64 1.09
C PRO A 761 -32.78 10.06 1.25
N PRO A 762 -33.41 10.63 0.21
CA PRO A 762 -34.13 11.89 0.34
C PRO A 762 -35.30 11.75 1.33
N LYS A 763 -35.52 12.79 2.13
CA LYS A 763 -36.66 12.92 3.03
C LYS A 763 -37.99 12.72 2.27
N THR A 764 -38.89 11.95 2.87
CA THR A 764 -40.29 11.83 2.45
C THR A 764 -41.22 12.37 3.55
N GLU A 765 -42.54 12.30 3.35
CA GLU A 765 -43.51 12.60 4.41
C GLU A 765 -43.53 11.55 5.53
N GLN A 766 -43.10 10.32 5.22
CA GLN A 766 -43.08 9.19 6.15
C GLN A 766 -41.71 9.04 6.84
N TYR A 767 -40.62 9.13 6.05
CA TYR A 767 -39.25 9.03 6.54
C TYR A 767 -38.60 10.41 6.59
N VAL A 768 -38.48 10.95 7.81
CA VAL A 768 -37.95 12.29 8.11
C VAL A 768 -36.57 12.24 8.76
N GLU A 769 -36.29 11.17 9.48
CA GLU A 769 -35.02 10.83 10.09
C GLU A 769 -34.84 9.30 10.06
N LEU A 770 -33.60 8.86 10.23
CA LEU A 770 -33.21 7.46 10.41
C LEU A 770 -32.59 7.31 11.80
N HIS A 771 -32.78 6.15 12.44
CA HIS A 771 -32.42 5.90 13.82
C HIS A 771 -31.14 5.05 13.96
N LYS A 772 -30.47 5.16 15.12
CA LYS A 772 -29.33 4.32 15.48
C LYS A 772 -29.66 2.83 15.33
N GLY A 773 -28.78 2.10 14.63
CA GLY A 773 -28.91 0.66 14.39
C GLY A 773 -29.70 0.30 13.13
N GLU A 774 -30.38 1.25 12.49
CA GLU A 774 -30.99 1.03 11.17
C GLU A 774 -29.92 0.77 10.10
N VAL A 775 -30.29 -0.02 9.09
CA VAL A 775 -29.40 -0.50 8.05
C VAL A 775 -29.46 0.43 6.84
N VAL A 776 -28.31 0.99 6.48
CA VAL A 776 -28.14 1.99 5.41
C VAL A 776 -27.06 1.54 4.43
N ASP A 777 -27.09 2.11 3.23
CA ASP A 777 -26.05 1.93 2.23
C ASP A 777 -24.84 2.83 2.51
N VAL A 778 -23.64 2.26 2.37
CA VAL A 778 -22.37 2.98 2.44
C VAL A 778 -21.52 2.63 1.24
N MET A 779 -21.19 3.64 0.42
CA MET A 779 -20.17 3.54 -0.60
C MET A 779 -18.78 3.51 0.04
N VAL A 780 -17.97 2.51 -0.27
CA VAL A 780 -16.57 2.44 0.18
C VAL A 780 -15.72 3.42 -0.65
N ILE A 781 -14.94 4.28 0.02
CA ILE A 781 -14.06 5.28 -0.62
C ILE A 781 -12.58 5.13 -0.26
N GLY A 782 -12.26 4.50 0.86
CA GLY A 782 -10.88 4.22 1.28
C GLY A 782 -10.67 2.73 1.55
N ARG A 783 -9.43 2.34 1.82
CA ARG A 783 -9.13 0.98 2.31
C ARG A 783 -9.82 0.75 3.67
N LEU A 784 -10.45 -0.41 3.82
CA LEU A 784 -11.11 -0.87 5.04
C LEU A 784 -10.13 -1.64 5.93
#